data_AF-A0A532UM85-F1
#
_entry.id   AF-A0A532UM85-F1
#
_cell.length_a   1.000
_cell.length_b   1.000
_cell.length_c   1.000
_cell.angle_alpha   90.00
_cell.angle_beta   90.00
_cell.angle_gamma   90.00
#
_symmetry.space_group_name_H-M   'P 1'
#
loop_
_entity.id
_entity.type
_entity.pdbx_description
1 polymer ?
#
loop_
_entity_poly.entity_id
_entity_poly.type
_entity_poly.pdbx_seq_one_letter_code
_entity_poly.pdbx_strand_id
1 'polypeptide(L)'
;MKLPGTTWFWTAAAILATVVVCLVPGQARADWSYEYQDDFSTNKAESDSYLHSIFWPQGAFPPAEPYLYFLDAEPQRELGLGDRHGEPAYLGYSFPISPERSRRAISGTMQIDVRRLYDSGYLMYSLSSDGLNWSNERELAPGSHDIPIESVRGTCYVIFTGAEVLIDNLQVNLSASPATIHVPGDFSTIQAAIDSSADGDIVEVAPDTYRGDGNRGIDFGGRAITLRSAAGPGQTTIDCAGNRGFYFHSSEGSNSVVRGFTITGGLAGGSNIPPDNDRWSLSSAHPVGGGIFCEFSDPSIIDCVIRKCSAELGGGIGIVGGAPTIVDCVIEQCRAGGFGAADSRGYGAGIGLTRDAEATIMDCTIKNNTAYYDSLGAGICCWQSTAVLTNCEISRNSAQGNVNGGGLYCGGSSAGAVLENCVISNNTAEAGGGVYTDPLNYVHLSNCTIVQNKLSGPASSGGGIHSLGGDVVIRNSIVWFNDGTPVVLSGLGSSNPVLFSNIEGYYPGQGNIDADPLFASTAANDYHLQSAYGRYDPFRNNWVTDGKYSPCIDAGDPQDPVGSEPFPNSERINMGAYGGTVEASKSMGPLIFHVDGANGSDYNSGLSKSEAFATIQEAVDNDNTLDGDTVLVWPGTYREEVIVRGKAITLQSADEAAVVTAPSGYAFSFYWAESSRSVLRNFVITGCGQGAVYCSAGSPTLTNLTIVDNTFGIEAYDGADPAITSCIFFNNDNGDLFQFQRSAYFSNLQQLLPLDAERGNISEDPKFVDPANGDYHLQSRYGRYDPLLNDWVTDALNSPCIDAGDPSVYPGRERMPHGGNVNMGAYGGTPSASLSGLPTWSDANLAVQSDLTK
;
A
#
# COMPACT_ATOMS: atom_id res chain seq x y z
N MET A 1 26.04 4.00 -18.63
CA MET A 1 25.03 4.30 -19.68
C MET A 1 23.66 4.04 -19.08
N LYS A 2 22.92 5.10 -18.75
CA LYS A 2 21.52 5.04 -18.29
C LYS A 2 20.63 5.26 -19.53
N LEU A 3 19.63 4.40 -19.74
CA LEU A 3 18.64 4.57 -20.80
C LEU A 3 17.65 5.69 -20.41
N PRO A 4 17.15 6.51 -21.35
CA PRO A 4 16.10 7.47 -21.09
C PRO A 4 14.76 6.74 -20.91
N GLY A 5 14.01 7.05 -19.84
CA GLY A 5 12.63 6.60 -19.64
C GLY A 5 12.34 5.66 -18.45
N THR A 6 13.34 5.27 -17.64
CA THR A 6 13.13 4.29 -16.55
C THR A 6 13.22 4.86 -15.13
N THR A 7 13.29 6.17 -14.94
CA THR A 7 13.42 6.80 -13.60
C THR A 7 12.13 6.83 -12.77
N TRP A 8 10.97 6.60 -13.39
CA TRP A 8 9.64 6.82 -12.80
C TRP A 8 9.18 5.63 -11.93
N PHE A 9 9.51 4.40 -12.34
CA PHE A 9 9.17 3.19 -11.58
C PHE A 9 9.96 3.04 -10.26
N TRP A 10 11.18 3.59 -10.19
CA TRP A 10 12.03 3.46 -9.00
C TRP A 10 11.69 4.47 -7.90
N THR A 11 11.11 5.62 -8.25
CA THR A 11 10.63 6.62 -7.28
C THR A 11 9.37 6.10 -6.57
N ALA A 12 8.38 5.58 -7.31
CA ALA A 12 7.19 4.96 -6.71
C ALA A 12 7.51 3.73 -5.82
N ALA A 13 8.47 2.89 -6.21
CA ALA A 13 8.91 1.75 -5.40
C ALA A 13 9.66 2.15 -4.12
N ALA A 14 10.46 3.23 -4.17
CA ALA A 14 11.11 3.80 -2.98
C ALA A 14 10.08 4.48 -2.05
N ILE A 15 9.06 5.14 -2.61
CA ILE A 15 7.97 5.80 -1.86
C ILE A 15 7.09 4.76 -1.14
N LEU A 16 6.69 3.66 -1.81
CA LEU A 16 5.94 2.55 -1.19
C LEU A 16 6.70 1.86 -0.04
N ALA A 17 8.03 1.70 -0.19
CA ALA A 17 8.86 1.19 0.90
C ALA A 17 8.93 2.15 2.10
N THR A 18 8.87 3.47 1.85
CA THR A 18 8.94 4.51 2.90
C THR A 18 7.61 4.63 3.67
N VAL A 19 6.46 4.52 2.99
CA VAL A 19 5.12 4.52 3.63
C VAL A 19 4.88 3.30 4.51
N VAL A 20 5.29 2.10 4.06
CA VAL A 20 5.15 0.87 4.85
C VAL A 20 6.05 0.91 6.10
N VAL A 21 7.21 1.56 6.02
CA VAL A 21 8.09 1.77 7.19
C VAL A 21 7.53 2.81 8.16
N CYS A 22 6.78 3.81 7.69
CA CYS A 22 6.20 4.87 8.54
C CYS A 22 4.84 4.51 9.18
N LEU A 23 4.04 3.62 8.57
CA LEU A 23 2.70 3.23 9.05
C LEU A 23 2.71 1.98 9.95
N VAL A 24 3.77 1.17 9.90
CA VAL A 24 3.96 0.07 10.85
C VAL A 24 4.63 0.66 12.09
N PRO A 25 4.06 0.54 13.31
CA PRO A 25 4.83 0.82 14.51
C PRO A 25 6.07 -0.06 14.43
N GLY A 26 7.24 0.55 14.25
CA GLY A 26 8.47 -0.15 13.91
C GLY A 26 8.63 -1.39 14.78
N GLN A 27 8.95 -2.53 14.16
CA GLN A 27 9.35 -3.71 14.92
C GLN A 27 10.46 -3.27 15.88
N ALA A 28 10.10 -3.21 17.16
CA ALA A 28 10.98 -2.92 18.27
C ALA A 28 12.19 -3.85 18.18
N ARG A 29 13.32 -3.32 17.74
CA ARG A 29 14.62 -3.94 18.02
C ARG A 29 14.93 -3.65 19.49
N ALA A 30 15.63 -4.58 20.16
CA ALA A 30 16.16 -4.32 21.49
C ALA A 30 16.93 -2.98 21.47
N ASP A 31 16.53 -2.06 22.34
CA ASP A 31 17.00 -0.67 22.42
C ASP A 31 18.36 -0.53 23.08
N TRP A 32 18.75 -1.56 23.83
CA TRP A 32 20.03 -1.68 24.46
C TRP A 32 20.43 -3.15 24.44
N SER A 33 21.62 -3.43 23.93
CA SER A 33 22.25 -4.75 24.00
C SER A 33 23.58 -4.64 24.71
N TYR A 34 23.90 -5.65 25.51
CA TYR A 34 25.18 -5.77 26.18
C TYR A 34 25.77 -7.14 25.93
N GLU A 35 26.97 -7.15 25.40
CA GLU A 35 27.75 -8.36 25.20
C GLU A 35 28.99 -8.32 26.10
N TYR A 36 29.22 -9.40 26.83
CA TYR A 36 30.44 -9.66 27.56
C TYR A 36 30.99 -11.00 27.11
N GLN A 37 32.30 -11.08 26.95
CA GLN A 37 32.99 -12.34 26.70
C GLN A 37 34.31 -12.33 27.46
N ASP A 38 34.60 -13.43 28.14
CA ASP A 38 35.89 -13.73 28.76
C ASP A 38 36.24 -15.19 28.46
N ASP A 39 37.24 -15.38 27.61
CA ASP A 39 37.85 -16.68 27.28
C ASP A 39 39.07 -16.97 28.18
N PHE A 40 39.28 -16.14 29.21
CA PHE A 40 40.36 -16.21 30.19
C PHE A 40 41.79 -16.18 29.60
N SER A 41 41.94 -15.82 28.32
CA SER A 41 43.25 -15.58 27.68
C SER A 41 44.01 -14.40 28.31
N THR A 42 43.30 -13.53 29.02
CA THR A 42 43.84 -12.39 29.78
C THR A 42 43.45 -12.49 31.26
N ASN A 43 43.91 -11.57 32.11
CA ASN A 43 43.52 -11.53 33.53
C ASN A 43 42.19 -10.79 33.75
N LYS A 44 41.30 -10.79 32.75
CA LYS A 44 40.04 -10.02 32.76
C LYS A 44 39.11 -10.42 33.89
N ALA A 45 39.05 -11.71 34.22
CA ALA A 45 38.31 -12.21 35.39
C ALA A 45 38.74 -11.54 36.71
N GLU A 46 40.02 -11.17 36.87
CA GLU A 46 40.52 -10.49 38.07
C GLU A 46 40.12 -9.01 38.10
N SER A 47 40.09 -8.33 36.95
CA SER A 47 39.71 -6.91 36.87
C SER A 47 38.20 -6.68 36.88
N ASP A 48 37.43 -7.61 36.33
CA ASP A 48 36.02 -7.40 35.99
C ASP A 48 35.05 -7.99 37.03
N SER A 49 35.53 -8.93 37.85
CA SER A 49 34.73 -9.46 38.95
C SER A 49 34.65 -8.44 40.09
N TYR A 50 33.45 -8.28 40.66
CA TYR A 50 33.24 -7.36 41.78
C TYR A 50 33.49 -8.02 43.14
N LEU A 51 33.54 -9.36 43.16
CA LEU A 51 33.74 -10.19 44.33
C LEU A 51 34.46 -11.47 43.91
N HIS A 52 35.64 -11.76 44.45
CA HIS A 52 36.35 -12.99 44.09
C HIS A 52 37.33 -13.42 45.20
N SER A 53 37.65 -14.71 45.23
CA SER A 53 38.77 -15.24 46.03
C SER A 53 40.11 -14.75 45.46
N ILE A 54 41.19 -14.87 46.24
CA ILE A 54 42.50 -14.33 45.82
C ILE A 54 43.01 -15.08 44.58
N PHE A 55 43.44 -14.32 43.57
CA PHE A 55 44.14 -14.88 42.40
C PHE A 55 45.59 -15.21 42.75
N TRP A 56 45.97 -16.47 42.58
CA TRP A 56 47.33 -16.97 42.80
C TRP A 56 48.02 -17.31 41.47
N PRO A 57 49.34 -17.05 41.36
CA PRO A 57 50.12 -17.47 40.20
C PRO A 57 50.14 -18.99 40.02
N GLN A 58 50.16 -19.45 38.77
CA GLN A 58 50.23 -20.87 38.43
C GLN A 58 51.45 -21.54 39.09
N GLY A 59 51.20 -22.64 39.84
CA GLY A 59 52.24 -23.40 40.53
C GLY A 59 52.62 -22.90 41.94
N ALA A 60 51.99 -21.82 42.43
CA ALA A 60 52.14 -21.39 43.83
C ALA A 60 51.26 -22.26 44.74
N PHE A 61 51.77 -23.41 45.20
CA PHE A 61 51.01 -24.36 46.02
C PHE A 61 51.61 -24.60 47.42
N PRO A 62 50.79 -24.75 48.49
CA PRO A 62 49.37 -24.37 48.61
C PRO A 62 49.18 -23.02 49.36
N PRO A 63 48.20 -22.18 48.97
CA PRO A 63 47.84 -20.96 49.68
C PRO A 63 47.02 -21.23 50.97
N ALA A 64 46.90 -20.21 51.83
CA ALA A 64 46.28 -20.31 53.15
C ALA A 64 44.74 -20.24 53.15
N GLU A 65 44.13 -19.96 52.00
CA GLU A 65 42.70 -19.69 51.81
C GLU A 65 42.22 -20.18 50.43
N PRO A 66 40.91 -20.28 50.17
CA PRO A 66 40.38 -20.60 48.83
C PRO A 66 40.86 -19.59 47.80
N TYR A 67 41.10 -20.05 46.57
CA TYR A 67 41.85 -19.27 45.58
C TYR A 67 41.36 -19.49 44.16
N LEU A 68 41.61 -18.49 43.33
CA LEU A 68 41.47 -18.55 41.87
C LEU A 68 42.85 -18.64 41.25
N TYR A 69 42.98 -19.27 40.10
CA TYR A 69 44.24 -19.32 39.37
C TYR A 69 43.98 -19.49 37.88
N PHE A 70 44.89 -18.99 37.05
CA PHE A 70 44.85 -19.27 35.62
C PHE A 70 45.72 -20.48 35.31
N LEU A 71 45.18 -21.41 34.53
CA LEU A 71 45.88 -22.58 34.06
C LEU A 71 46.24 -22.39 32.57
N ASP A 72 47.52 -22.19 32.29
CA ASP A 72 48.02 -22.14 30.92
C ASP A 72 48.15 -23.60 30.40
N ALA A 73 47.14 -24.08 29.68
CA ALA A 73 47.12 -25.38 29.00
C ALA A 73 46.89 -25.20 27.50
N GLU A 74 47.54 -26.00 26.65
CA GLU A 74 47.26 -26.00 25.20
C GLU A 74 45.92 -26.71 24.94
N PRO A 75 44.96 -26.12 24.19
CA PRO A 75 45.09 -24.97 23.29
C PRO A 75 44.63 -23.60 23.83
N GLN A 76 44.15 -23.49 25.08
CA GLN A 76 43.59 -22.26 25.64
C GLN A 76 43.76 -22.16 27.17
N ARG A 77 43.92 -20.93 27.68
CA ARG A 77 44.06 -20.62 29.10
C ARG A 77 42.70 -20.69 29.79
N GLU A 78 42.61 -21.33 30.94
CA GLU A 78 41.35 -21.57 31.66
C GLU A 78 41.42 -20.96 33.08
N LEU A 79 40.26 -20.65 33.67
CA LEU A 79 40.15 -20.16 35.04
C LEU A 79 39.81 -21.28 36.02
N GLY A 80 40.69 -21.55 36.99
CA GLY A 80 40.51 -22.57 38.01
C GLY A 80 40.05 -22.05 39.36
N LEU A 81 39.15 -22.80 40.01
CA LEU A 81 38.67 -22.58 41.37
C LEU A 81 39.23 -23.67 42.30
N GLY A 82 40.03 -23.27 43.30
CA GLY A 82 40.65 -24.17 44.28
C GLY A 82 40.09 -23.97 45.69
N ASP A 83 39.64 -25.04 46.33
CA ASP A 83 39.14 -25.01 47.71
C ASP A 83 40.28 -25.04 48.73
N ARG A 84 39.93 -24.79 49.99
CA ARG A 84 40.83 -25.00 51.11
C ARG A 84 40.08 -25.51 52.32
N HIS A 85 40.46 -26.71 52.80
CA HIS A 85 39.84 -27.35 53.96
C HIS A 85 38.31 -27.53 53.83
N GLY A 86 37.81 -27.72 52.61
CA GLY A 86 36.37 -27.84 52.34
C GLY A 86 35.64 -26.51 52.15
N GLU A 87 36.33 -25.37 52.27
CA GLU A 87 35.79 -24.05 51.92
C GLU A 87 36.02 -23.78 50.42
N PRO A 88 34.97 -23.59 49.61
CA PRO A 88 35.09 -23.38 48.16
C PRO A 88 35.62 -21.98 47.81
N ALA A 89 36.23 -21.86 46.63
CA ALA A 89 36.53 -20.56 46.04
C ALA A 89 35.25 -19.93 45.48
N TYR A 90 35.24 -18.60 45.36
CA TYR A 90 34.12 -17.84 44.80
C TYR A 90 34.57 -16.81 43.77
N LEU A 91 33.70 -16.55 42.79
CA LEU A 91 33.88 -15.58 41.71
C LEU A 91 32.53 -14.97 41.36
N GLY A 92 32.41 -13.64 41.44
CA GLY A 92 31.17 -12.92 41.29
C GLY A 92 31.26 -11.76 40.31
N TYR A 93 30.28 -11.68 39.42
CA TYR A 93 30.14 -10.61 38.44
C TYR A 93 28.83 -9.85 38.61
N SER A 94 28.85 -8.56 38.30
CA SER A 94 27.64 -7.76 38.12
C SER A 94 27.61 -7.30 36.67
N PHE A 95 26.61 -7.76 35.91
CA PHE A 95 26.43 -7.42 34.51
C PHE A 95 25.30 -6.39 34.36
N PRO A 96 25.50 -5.29 33.60
CA PRO A 96 26.76 -4.87 32.97
C PRO A 96 27.88 -4.55 33.95
N ILE A 97 29.12 -4.84 33.56
CA ILE A 97 30.33 -4.48 34.32
C ILE A 97 30.60 -2.95 34.27
N SER A 98 29.97 -2.23 33.34
CA SER A 98 30.15 -0.79 33.15
C SER A 98 29.36 0.07 34.17
N PRO A 99 29.76 1.33 34.40
CA PRO A 99 28.98 2.29 35.18
C PRO A 99 27.67 2.74 34.48
N GLU A 100 27.56 2.55 33.17
CA GLU A 100 26.35 2.81 32.38
C GLU A 100 25.42 1.59 32.46
N ARG A 101 24.72 1.50 33.59
CA ARG A 101 23.72 0.44 33.82
C ARG A 101 22.43 0.77 33.10
N SER A 102 21.78 -0.25 32.54
CA SER A 102 20.38 -0.13 32.16
C SER A 102 19.57 0.28 33.40
N ARG A 103 18.64 1.23 33.25
CA ARG A 103 17.68 1.58 34.31
C ARG A 103 16.41 0.72 34.25
N ARG A 104 16.39 -0.30 33.38
CA ARG A 104 15.20 -1.06 32.99
C ARG A 104 15.33 -2.53 33.33
N ALA A 105 14.21 -3.24 33.21
CA ALA A 105 14.25 -4.68 33.16
C ALA A 105 15.12 -5.14 31.98
N ILE A 106 16.12 -5.95 32.25
CA ILE A 106 16.99 -6.59 31.25
C ILE A 106 16.81 -8.09 31.33
N SER A 107 16.93 -8.75 30.19
CA SER A 107 16.91 -10.20 30.09
C SER A 107 17.88 -10.67 29.02
N GLY A 108 18.39 -11.89 29.19
CA GLY A 108 19.26 -12.50 28.20
C GLY A 108 19.85 -13.81 28.70
N THR A 109 21.02 -14.17 28.17
CA THR A 109 21.65 -15.46 28.41
C THR A 109 23.10 -15.29 28.85
N MET A 110 23.51 -16.15 29.77
CA MET A 110 24.90 -16.35 30.20
C MET A 110 25.34 -17.74 29.76
N GLN A 111 26.30 -17.79 28.85
CA GLN A 111 26.97 -18.97 28.39
C GLN A 111 28.21 -19.24 29.23
N ILE A 112 28.35 -20.46 29.71
CA ILE A 112 29.51 -20.87 30.50
C ILE A 112 29.93 -22.31 30.16
N ASP A 113 31.23 -22.51 29.99
CA ASP A 113 31.83 -23.82 29.72
C ASP A 113 32.57 -24.32 30.96
N VAL A 114 32.15 -25.47 31.49
CA VAL A 114 32.62 -26.00 32.79
C VAL A 114 33.36 -27.32 32.61
N ARG A 115 34.54 -27.45 33.24
CA ARG A 115 35.37 -28.66 33.21
C ARG A 115 35.87 -29.05 34.59
N ARG A 116 35.64 -30.29 35.02
CA ARG A 116 36.12 -30.80 36.33
C ARG A 116 37.56 -31.30 36.22
N LEU A 117 38.38 -31.03 37.25
CA LEU A 117 39.73 -31.59 37.36
C LEU A 117 39.72 -33.00 37.97
N TYR A 118 38.81 -33.22 38.92
CA TYR A 118 38.63 -34.48 39.62
C TYR A 118 37.13 -34.79 39.76
N ASP A 119 36.79 -36.05 40.03
CA ASP A 119 35.40 -36.48 40.24
C ASP A 119 34.72 -35.77 41.43
N SER A 120 35.51 -35.29 42.39
CA SER A 120 35.08 -34.49 43.55
C SER A 120 34.79 -33.02 43.22
N GLY A 121 35.21 -32.53 42.06
CA GLY A 121 35.06 -31.12 41.70
C GLY A 121 33.63 -30.73 41.35
N TYR A 122 33.28 -29.48 41.63
CA TYR A 122 31.94 -28.94 41.38
C TYR A 122 31.98 -27.42 41.18
N LEU A 123 30.99 -26.91 40.45
CA LEU A 123 30.71 -25.49 40.28
C LEU A 123 29.23 -25.26 40.54
N MET A 124 28.92 -24.39 41.51
CA MET A 124 27.58 -23.89 41.77
C MET A 124 27.48 -22.45 41.27
N TYR A 125 26.27 -22.02 40.90
CA TYR A 125 25.97 -20.62 40.67
C TYR A 125 24.70 -20.20 41.43
N SER A 126 24.65 -18.91 41.77
CA SER A 126 23.47 -18.21 42.27
C SER A 126 23.31 -16.89 41.52
N LEU A 127 22.06 -16.48 41.30
CA LEU A 127 21.70 -15.24 40.61
C LEU A 127 20.96 -14.30 41.55
N SER A 128 21.12 -12.99 41.32
CA SER A 128 20.35 -11.95 42.01
C SER A 128 20.08 -10.77 41.08
N SER A 129 18.90 -10.16 41.20
CA SER A 129 18.53 -8.94 40.46
C SER A 129 18.89 -7.65 41.20
N ASP A 130 19.27 -7.73 42.48
CA ASP A 130 19.59 -6.57 43.32
C ASP A 130 20.86 -6.71 44.15
N GLY A 131 21.56 -7.85 44.06
CA GLY A 131 22.76 -8.17 44.84
C GLY A 131 22.46 -8.47 46.32
N LEU A 132 21.19 -8.47 46.74
CA LEU A 132 20.76 -8.68 48.13
C LEU A 132 19.96 -9.98 48.27
N ASN A 133 19.05 -10.23 47.33
CA ASN A 133 18.17 -11.40 47.31
C ASN A 133 18.69 -12.40 46.27
N TRP A 134 19.18 -13.54 46.73
CA TRP A 134 19.84 -14.55 45.89
C TRP A 134 18.94 -15.77 45.66
N SER A 135 19.02 -16.35 44.47
CA SER A 135 18.44 -17.65 44.18
C SER A 135 19.10 -18.76 45.00
N ASN A 136 18.44 -19.91 45.12
CA ASN A 136 19.11 -21.11 45.61
C ASN A 136 20.27 -21.49 44.68
N GLU A 137 21.36 -22.01 45.26
CA GLU A 137 22.51 -22.50 44.51
C GLU A 137 22.11 -23.67 43.59
N ARG A 138 22.66 -23.66 42.38
CA ARG A 138 22.46 -24.70 41.37
C ARG A 138 23.80 -25.19 40.85
N GLU A 139 23.98 -26.51 40.79
CA GLU A 139 25.19 -27.13 40.28
C GLU A 139 25.21 -27.11 38.75
N LEU A 140 26.37 -26.85 38.15
CA LEU A 140 26.65 -27.03 36.74
C LEU A 140 27.43 -28.33 36.52
N ALA A 141 26.87 -29.19 35.67
CA ALA A 141 27.57 -30.38 35.19
C ALA A 141 28.72 -29.99 34.23
N PRO A 142 29.71 -30.87 33.99
CA PRO A 142 30.70 -30.60 32.94
C PRO A 142 30.07 -30.40 31.56
N GLY A 143 30.55 -29.44 30.79
CA GLY A 143 30.05 -29.06 29.45
C GLY A 143 29.60 -27.60 29.34
N SER A 144 29.00 -27.27 28.20
CA SER A 144 28.47 -25.93 27.87
C SER A 144 27.05 -25.74 28.37
N HIS A 145 26.76 -24.59 28.98
CA HIS A 145 25.45 -24.25 29.52
C HIS A 145 24.99 -22.85 29.12
N ASP A 146 23.73 -22.75 28.71
CA ASP A 146 23.00 -21.49 28.53
C ASP A 146 22.12 -21.22 29.75
N ILE A 147 22.50 -20.24 30.57
CA ILE A 147 21.76 -19.85 31.77
C ILE A 147 20.97 -18.58 31.48
N PRO A 148 19.61 -18.61 31.53
CA PRO A 148 18.83 -17.40 31.41
C PRO A 148 19.08 -16.50 32.62
N ILE A 149 19.37 -15.23 32.37
CA ILE A 149 19.54 -14.22 33.41
C ILE A 149 18.62 -13.03 33.13
N GLU A 150 18.00 -12.51 34.19
CA GLU A 150 17.11 -11.37 34.10
C GLU A 150 17.23 -10.50 35.36
N SER A 151 16.97 -9.21 35.19
CA SER A 151 16.92 -8.27 36.31
C SER A 151 15.95 -7.15 36.00
N VAL A 152 14.97 -6.93 36.89
CA VAL A 152 14.05 -5.78 36.82
C VAL A 152 14.70 -4.45 37.17
N ARG A 153 15.97 -4.46 37.65
CA ARG A 153 16.73 -3.28 38.07
C ARG A 153 17.89 -2.95 37.13
N GLY A 154 17.99 -3.65 36.00
CA GLY A 154 19.00 -3.40 34.97
C GLY A 154 20.43 -3.77 35.38
N THR A 155 20.57 -4.62 36.40
CA THR A 155 21.84 -5.27 36.74
C THR A 155 21.58 -6.70 37.19
N CYS A 156 22.21 -7.67 36.55
CA CYS A 156 22.22 -9.07 36.93
C CYS A 156 23.48 -9.37 37.73
N TYR A 157 23.34 -9.88 38.95
CA TYR A 157 24.45 -10.34 39.77
C TYR A 157 24.54 -11.86 39.69
N VAL A 158 25.73 -12.39 39.48
CA VAL A 158 26.04 -13.82 39.52
C VAL A 158 27.18 -14.05 40.50
N ILE A 159 27.08 -15.12 41.28
CA ILE A 159 28.18 -15.66 42.07
C ILE A 159 28.33 -17.13 41.69
N PHE A 160 29.55 -17.49 41.32
CA PHE A 160 30.02 -18.86 41.20
C PHE A 160 30.76 -19.26 42.46
N THR A 161 30.50 -20.46 42.96
CA THR A 161 31.26 -21.07 44.05
C THR A 161 31.65 -22.47 43.66
N GLY A 162 32.91 -22.85 43.84
CA GLY A 162 33.38 -24.15 43.37
C GLY A 162 34.72 -24.57 43.92
N ALA A 163 35.04 -25.82 43.63
CA ALA A 163 36.26 -26.49 44.03
C ALA A 163 36.70 -27.44 42.92
N GLU A 164 38.00 -27.50 42.65
CA GLU A 164 38.61 -28.44 41.71
C GLU A 164 37.95 -28.43 40.32
N VAL A 165 37.60 -27.22 39.86
CA VAL A 165 36.86 -26.99 38.62
C VAL A 165 37.52 -25.87 37.82
N LEU A 166 37.38 -25.95 36.51
CA LEU A 166 37.85 -24.99 35.52
C LEU A 166 36.66 -24.42 34.74
N ILE A 167 36.80 -23.16 34.35
CA ILE A 167 35.90 -22.44 33.46
C ILE A 167 36.71 -22.00 32.24
N ASP A 168 36.20 -22.35 31.06
CA ASP A 168 36.95 -22.17 29.81
C ASP A 168 36.44 -20.95 29.02
N ASN A 169 35.18 -20.57 29.20
CA ASN A 169 34.55 -19.42 28.57
C ASN A 169 33.38 -18.92 29.42
N LEU A 170 33.21 -17.60 29.46
CA LEU A 170 32.05 -16.92 30.02
C LEU A 170 31.59 -15.84 29.04
N GLN A 171 30.41 -16.04 28.45
CA GLN A 171 29.77 -15.06 27.57
C GLN A 171 28.42 -14.63 28.14
N VAL A 172 28.09 -13.34 28.08
CA VAL A 172 26.80 -12.80 28.51
C VAL A 172 26.23 -11.91 27.43
N ASN A 173 25.00 -12.17 27.04
CA ASN A 173 24.23 -11.34 26.12
C ASN A 173 22.98 -10.86 26.85
N LEU A 174 22.82 -9.56 27.05
CA LEU A 174 21.67 -8.94 27.70
C LEU A 174 20.98 -7.98 26.73
N SER A 175 19.67 -7.85 26.88
CA SER A 175 18.86 -6.90 26.12
C SER A 175 17.82 -6.24 27.02
N ALA A 176 17.46 -4.99 26.70
CA ALA A 176 16.24 -4.36 27.20
C ALA A 176 15.17 -4.34 26.10
N SER A 177 13.91 -4.34 26.52
CA SER A 177 12.78 -4.11 25.62
C SER A 177 12.36 -2.64 25.71
N PRO A 178 11.89 -2.03 24.62
CA PRO A 178 11.39 -0.65 24.65
C PRO A 178 10.31 -0.43 25.70
N ALA A 179 10.38 0.71 26.39
CA ALA A 179 9.38 1.10 27.38
C ALA A 179 8.39 2.10 26.78
N THR A 180 7.20 2.17 27.39
CA THR A 180 6.28 3.29 27.19
C THR A 180 6.31 4.19 28.42
N ILE A 181 6.75 5.42 28.23
CA ILE A 181 6.85 6.47 29.26
C ILE A 181 5.66 7.42 29.08
N HIS A 182 4.86 7.61 30.12
CA HIS A 182 3.63 8.39 30.05
C HIS A 182 3.86 9.82 30.54
N VAL A 183 3.36 10.80 29.79
CA VAL A 183 3.33 12.22 30.19
C VAL A 183 1.87 12.65 30.31
N PRO A 184 1.44 13.23 31.45
CA PRO A 184 2.24 13.66 32.58
C PRO A 184 2.46 12.60 33.69
N GLY A 185 2.05 11.34 33.46
CA GLY A 185 1.96 10.30 34.50
C GLY A 185 3.31 9.97 35.18
N ASP A 186 4.32 9.65 34.38
CA ASP A 186 5.67 9.29 34.83
C ASP A 186 6.57 10.55 34.95
N PHE A 187 6.37 11.52 34.06
CA PHE A 187 7.08 12.81 34.07
C PHE A 187 6.13 13.95 33.82
N SER A 188 6.28 15.06 34.55
CA SER A 188 5.42 16.25 34.40
C SER A 188 5.61 17.02 33.09
N THR A 189 6.68 16.77 32.34
CA THR A 189 7.02 17.50 31.11
C THR A 189 7.54 16.53 30.06
N ILE A 190 7.31 16.86 28.79
CA ILE A 190 7.74 16.05 27.64
C ILE A 190 9.27 15.92 27.60
N GLN A 191 10.02 17.01 27.77
CA GLN A 191 11.48 16.99 27.72
C GLN A 191 12.07 16.06 28.78
N ALA A 192 11.58 16.10 30.02
CA ALA A 192 12.07 15.22 31.07
C ALA A 192 11.82 13.73 30.77
N ALA A 193 10.72 13.39 30.08
CA ALA A 193 10.48 12.04 29.61
C ALA A 193 11.49 11.64 28.53
N ILE A 194 11.73 12.49 27.54
CA ILE A 194 12.73 12.28 26.48
C ILE A 194 14.14 12.13 27.07
N ASP A 195 14.53 12.99 28.01
CA ASP A 195 15.84 12.94 28.68
C ASP A 195 16.07 11.61 29.41
N SER A 196 14.98 10.99 29.88
CA SER A 196 15.00 9.67 30.53
C SER A 196 14.92 8.48 29.57
N SER A 197 14.59 8.73 28.30
CA SER A 197 14.38 7.71 27.28
C SER A 197 15.71 7.22 26.69
N ALA A 198 15.70 5.96 26.27
CA ALA A 198 16.68 5.32 25.40
C ALA A 198 16.07 5.14 24.00
N ASP A 199 16.88 4.80 23.00
CA ASP A 199 16.39 4.53 21.64
C ASP A 199 15.27 3.49 21.63
N GLY A 200 14.41 3.47 20.63
CA GLY A 200 13.26 2.54 20.54
C GLY A 200 12.08 2.85 21.47
N ASP A 201 12.25 3.71 22.48
CA ASP A 201 11.17 4.07 23.41
C ASP A 201 9.97 4.75 22.77
N ILE A 202 8.85 4.65 23.48
CA ILE A 202 7.66 5.45 23.23
C ILE A 202 7.47 6.43 24.39
N VAL A 203 7.49 7.73 24.10
CA VAL A 203 6.96 8.76 24.99
C VAL A 203 5.52 9.02 24.59
N GLU A 204 4.57 8.55 25.40
CA GLU A 204 3.14 8.67 25.16
C GLU A 204 2.56 9.84 25.97
N VAL A 205 2.02 10.82 25.26
CA VAL A 205 1.54 12.07 25.83
C VAL A 205 0.01 12.07 25.89
N ALA A 206 -0.53 12.16 27.10
CA ALA A 206 -1.97 12.20 27.36
C ALA A 206 -2.61 13.49 26.81
N PRO A 207 -3.93 13.49 26.54
CA PRO A 207 -4.63 14.66 25.99
C PRO A 207 -4.62 15.86 26.93
N ASP A 208 -3.93 16.93 26.55
CA ASP A 208 -3.95 18.23 27.23
C ASP A 208 -3.27 19.32 26.35
N THR A 209 -3.23 20.55 26.86
CA THR A 209 -2.41 21.64 26.33
C THR A 209 -1.12 21.80 27.14
N TYR A 210 0.00 21.37 26.58
CA TYR A 210 1.32 21.45 27.18
C TYR A 210 1.95 22.82 26.92
N ARG A 211 2.38 23.47 28.00
CA ARG A 211 2.93 24.84 28.03
C ARG A 211 4.16 24.92 28.92
N GLY A 212 4.94 25.98 28.73
CA GLY A 212 6.07 26.32 29.59
C GLY A 212 7.32 25.50 29.27
N ASP A 213 8.34 25.68 30.11
CA ASP A 213 9.64 25.05 29.90
C ASP A 213 9.55 23.53 30.06
N GLY A 214 10.28 22.80 29.21
CA GLY A 214 10.19 21.33 29.09
C GLY A 214 9.03 20.83 28.23
N ASN A 215 8.16 21.72 27.73
CA ASN A 215 7.03 21.39 26.85
C ASN A 215 7.04 22.19 25.53
N ARG A 216 8.10 22.95 25.27
CA ARG A 216 8.35 23.75 24.06
C ARG A 216 9.85 23.77 23.81
N GLY A 217 10.26 24.00 22.57
CA GLY A 217 11.67 23.85 22.16
C GLY A 217 12.17 22.44 22.45
N ILE A 218 11.31 21.44 22.23
CA ILE A 218 11.56 20.04 22.58
C ILE A 218 12.68 19.51 21.69
N ASP A 219 13.65 18.86 22.33
CA ASP A 219 14.89 18.36 21.73
C ASP A 219 15.00 16.86 22.00
N PHE A 220 15.23 16.08 20.95
CA PHE A 220 15.39 14.62 21.04
C PHE A 220 16.81 14.24 21.49
N GLY A 221 17.79 15.13 21.28
CA GLY A 221 19.19 14.91 21.63
C GLY A 221 19.80 13.70 20.91
N GLY A 222 19.42 13.49 19.63
CA GLY A 222 19.93 12.39 18.80
C GLY A 222 19.25 11.03 19.02
N ARG A 223 18.23 10.96 19.90
CA ARG A 223 17.58 9.69 20.26
C ARG A 223 16.58 9.21 19.21
N ALA A 224 16.64 7.93 18.89
CA ALA A 224 15.73 7.25 17.98
C ALA A 224 14.45 6.77 18.70
N ILE A 225 13.61 7.70 19.16
CA ILE A 225 12.38 7.41 19.93
C ILE A 225 11.10 7.82 19.20
N THR A 226 9.97 7.27 19.61
CA THR A 226 8.64 7.72 19.20
C THR A 226 8.00 8.59 20.28
N LEU A 227 7.90 9.90 20.03
CA LEU A 227 7.03 10.79 20.79
C LEU A 227 5.65 10.84 20.13
N ARG A 228 4.61 10.38 20.83
CA ARG A 228 3.24 10.35 20.28
C ARG A 228 2.18 10.89 21.23
N SER A 229 1.14 11.48 20.67
CA SER A 229 -0.11 11.75 21.37
C SER A 229 -0.92 10.46 21.55
N ALA A 230 -1.52 10.28 22.73
CA ALA A 230 -2.42 9.16 23.02
C ALA A 230 -3.82 9.31 22.37
N ALA A 231 -4.21 10.52 21.92
CA ALA A 231 -5.54 10.80 21.35
C ALA A 231 -5.51 11.63 20.05
N GLY A 232 -4.36 11.69 19.39
CA GLY A 232 -4.18 12.43 18.14
C GLY A 232 -4.14 13.96 18.28
N PRO A 233 -4.00 14.68 17.16
CA PRO A 233 -3.68 16.10 17.17
C PRO A 233 -4.86 16.97 17.60
N GLY A 234 -6.09 16.48 17.50
CA GLY A 234 -7.30 17.21 17.89
C GLY A 234 -7.48 17.38 19.40
N GLN A 235 -6.73 16.63 20.23
CA GLN A 235 -6.88 16.64 21.69
C GLN A 235 -5.57 16.92 22.45
N THR A 236 -4.42 16.82 21.79
CA THR A 236 -3.10 17.03 22.41
C THR A 236 -2.37 18.18 21.72
N THR A 237 -2.18 19.27 22.45
CA THR A 237 -1.61 20.53 21.92
C THR A 237 -0.29 20.87 22.62
N ILE A 238 0.72 21.17 21.83
CA ILE A 238 1.95 21.83 22.23
C ILE A 238 1.79 23.32 21.91
N ASP A 239 1.59 24.14 22.94
CA ASP A 239 1.51 25.59 22.77
C ASP A 239 2.88 26.21 23.09
N CYS A 240 3.56 26.63 22.03
CA CYS A 240 4.92 27.10 22.08
C CYS A 240 5.05 28.49 22.73
N ALA A 241 3.95 29.26 22.80
CA ALA A 241 3.90 30.60 23.38
C ALA A 241 5.07 31.51 22.96
N GLY A 242 5.38 31.55 21.67
CA GLY A 242 6.45 32.36 21.09
C GLY A 242 7.87 31.76 21.14
N ASN A 243 8.02 30.53 21.62
CA ASN A 243 9.21 29.70 21.36
C ASN A 243 8.93 28.77 20.17
N ARG A 244 9.88 27.95 19.73
CA ARG A 244 9.65 26.86 18.77
C ARG A 244 8.95 25.67 19.44
N GLY A 245 8.33 24.79 18.67
CA GLY A 245 7.80 23.51 19.15
C GLY A 245 8.88 22.46 19.33
N PHE A 246 9.54 22.10 18.22
CA PHE A 246 10.57 21.06 18.16
C PHE A 246 11.85 21.54 17.48
N TYR A 247 13.00 21.03 17.92
CA TYR A 247 14.29 21.28 17.32
C TYR A 247 15.09 19.97 17.22
N PHE A 248 15.36 19.53 16.00
CA PHE A 248 16.20 18.39 15.68
C PHE A 248 17.52 18.92 15.14
N HIS A 249 18.63 18.56 15.78
CA HIS A 249 19.96 19.12 15.48
C HIS A 249 21.13 18.21 15.86
N SER A 250 20.85 17.04 16.42
CA SER A 250 21.84 16.09 16.93
C SER A 250 21.90 14.84 16.07
N SER A 251 21.73 15.00 14.75
CA SER A 251 21.74 13.92 13.74
C SER A 251 20.63 12.89 13.95
N GLU A 252 19.45 13.31 14.40
CA GLU A 252 18.27 12.47 14.49
C GLU A 252 17.92 11.85 13.13
N GLY A 253 17.77 10.52 13.08
CA GLY A 253 17.31 9.81 11.88
C GLY A 253 15.80 9.57 11.87
N SER A 254 15.31 8.82 10.87
CA SER A 254 13.88 8.56 10.64
C SER A 254 13.15 7.83 11.77
N ASN A 255 13.89 7.18 12.67
CA ASN A 255 13.35 6.55 13.89
C ASN A 255 13.08 7.56 15.02
N SER A 256 13.42 8.84 14.82
CA SER A 256 13.07 9.93 15.72
C SER A 256 11.72 10.48 15.25
N VAL A 257 10.65 9.99 15.86
CA VAL A 257 9.27 10.19 15.38
C VAL A 257 8.52 11.16 16.27
N VAL A 258 7.90 12.18 15.68
CA VAL A 258 6.88 13.02 16.33
C VAL A 258 5.53 12.74 15.67
N ARG A 259 4.55 12.33 16.46
CA ARG A 259 3.24 11.91 15.95
C ARG A 259 2.03 12.44 16.72
N GLY A 260 1.03 12.94 15.98
CA GLY A 260 -0.30 13.14 16.56
C GLY A 260 -0.47 14.42 17.37
N PHE A 261 0.31 15.48 17.12
CA PHE A 261 0.26 16.70 17.91
C PHE A 261 -0.28 17.90 17.13
N THR A 262 -1.10 18.73 17.76
CA THR A 262 -1.22 20.13 17.34
C THR A 262 -0.03 20.91 17.90
N ILE A 263 0.74 21.58 17.05
CA ILE A 263 1.87 22.45 17.43
C ILE A 263 1.51 23.87 17.03
N THR A 264 1.47 24.81 18.00
CA THR A 264 0.94 26.14 17.72
C THR A 264 1.60 27.28 18.48
N GLY A 265 1.52 28.48 17.92
CA GLY A 265 2.07 29.70 18.51
C GLY A 265 3.60 29.75 18.46
N GLY A 266 4.19 28.95 17.55
CA GLY A 266 5.63 28.87 17.33
C GLY A 266 6.21 30.18 16.82
N LEU A 267 7.32 30.68 17.38
CA LEU A 267 8.03 31.84 16.84
C LEU A 267 9.55 31.66 16.91
N ALA A 268 10.19 31.76 15.75
CA ALA A 268 11.64 31.83 15.60
C ALA A 268 12.00 33.18 14.95
N GLY A 269 12.10 34.22 15.77
CA GLY A 269 12.44 35.57 15.32
C GLY A 269 13.93 35.76 15.08
N GLY A 270 14.28 36.64 14.15
CA GLY A 270 15.68 36.97 13.83
C GLY A 270 15.76 37.71 12.50
N SER A 271 16.88 38.40 12.26
CA SER A 271 17.00 39.30 11.11
C SER A 271 17.85 38.77 9.96
N ASN A 272 18.47 37.60 10.09
CA ASN A 272 19.32 37.05 9.04
C ASN A 272 19.42 35.52 9.12
N ILE A 273 19.10 34.85 8.02
CA ILE A 273 19.46 33.44 7.81
C ILE A 273 20.91 33.45 7.30
N PRO A 274 21.86 32.75 7.95
CA PRO A 274 23.25 32.78 7.49
C PRO A 274 23.33 32.37 6.00
N PRO A 275 24.03 33.14 5.13
CA PRO A 275 23.92 32.92 3.68
C PRO A 275 24.83 31.81 3.12
N ASP A 276 25.83 31.34 3.87
CA ASP A 276 26.77 30.30 3.42
C ASP A 276 27.21 29.36 4.55
N ASN A 277 27.83 28.23 4.21
CA ASN A 277 28.29 27.21 5.15
C ASN A 277 29.29 27.77 6.16
N ASP A 278 30.16 28.68 5.73
CA ASP A 278 31.20 29.26 6.58
C ASP A 278 30.65 30.11 7.74
N ARG A 279 29.46 30.71 7.55
CA ARG A 279 28.77 31.52 8.56
C ARG A 279 27.68 30.76 9.31
N TRP A 280 27.46 29.50 8.98
CA TRP A 280 26.46 28.70 9.69
C TRP A 280 27.00 28.26 11.06
N SER A 281 26.23 28.53 12.11
CA SER A 281 26.50 28.05 13.46
C SER A 281 25.34 27.17 13.92
N LEU A 282 25.58 25.94 14.40
CA LEU A 282 24.54 25.10 15.00
C LEU A 282 23.89 25.83 16.18
N SER A 283 22.78 26.52 15.93
CA SER A 283 22.22 27.52 16.83
C SER A 283 20.70 27.58 16.70
N SER A 284 20.04 27.32 17.82
CA SER A 284 18.58 27.40 17.94
C SER A 284 18.01 28.80 17.71
N ALA A 285 18.87 29.84 17.73
CA ALA A 285 18.52 31.24 17.49
C ALA A 285 18.36 31.60 16.01
N HIS A 286 18.70 30.69 15.09
CA HIS A 286 18.41 30.90 13.67
C HIS A 286 16.89 31.06 13.46
N PRO A 287 16.44 32.03 12.63
CA PRO A 287 15.03 32.31 12.40
C PRO A 287 14.38 31.30 11.44
N VAL A 288 14.53 30.01 11.76
CA VAL A 288 14.13 28.86 10.94
C VAL A 288 13.12 28.00 11.69
N GLY A 289 12.06 27.53 11.04
CA GLY A 289 11.17 26.51 11.60
C GLY A 289 10.39 27.00 12.82
N GLY A 290 9.39 27.86 12.65
CA GLY A 290 8.65 28.42 13.79
C GLY A 290 7.97 27.35 14.65
N GLY A 291 7.41 26.33 14.01
CA GLY A 291 6.86 25.14 14.67
C GLY A 291 7.92 24.07 14.90
N ILE A 292 8.55 23.62 13.81
CA ILE A 292 9.56 22.56 13.82
C ILE A 292 10.78 23.01 13.01
N PHE A 293 11.97 22.80 13.56
CA PHE A 293 13.24 23.02 12.86
C PHE A 293 14.03 21.72 12.79
N CYS A 294 14.29 21.26 11.56
CA CYS A 294 15.17 20.15 11.25
C CYS A 294 16.51 20.69 10.74
N GLU A 295 17.58 20.53 11.50
CA GLU A 295 18.93 21.00 11.18
C GLU A 295 19.87 19.81 11.02
N PHE A 296 20.21 19.47 9.78
CA PHE A 296 21.01 18.31 9.39
C PHE A 296 20.52 17.00 10.02
N SER A 297 19.19 16.84 10.03
CA SER A 297 18.47 15.77 10.69
C SER A 297 17.32 15.27 9.80
N ASP A 298 16.99 13.99 9.93
CA ASP A 298 16.03 13.27 9.09
C ASP A 298 14.85 12.69 9.90
N PRO A 299 14.20 13.45 10.81
CA PRO A 299 13.12 12.92 11.64
C PRO A 299 11.87 12.59 10.82
N SER A 300 10.99 11.75 11.41
CA SER A 300 9.66 11.48 10.87
C SER A 300 8.60 12.32 11.60
N ILE A 301 7.86 13.14 10.85
CA ILE A 301 6.81 14.03 11.34
C ILE A 301 5.48 13.54 10.78
N ILE A 302 4.61 13.00 11.63
CA ILE A 302 3.43 12.22 11.21
C ILE A 302 2.16 12.72 11.89
N ASP A 303 1.03 12.83 11.18
CA ASP A 303 -0.29 13.13 11.80
C ASP A 303 -0.25 14.38 12.71
N CYS A 304 0.46 15.41 12.26
CA CYS A 304 0.65 16.64 13.03
C CYS A 304 -0.10 17.81 12.42
N VAL A 305 -0.66 18.66 13.28
CA VAL A 305 -1.26 19.95 12.89
C VAL A 305 -0.33 21.07 13.32
N ILE A 306 0.48 21.59 12.39
CA ILE A 306 1.38 22.72 12.63
C ILE A 306 0.66 24.00 12.23
N ARG A 307 0.33 24.86 13.20
CA ARG A 307 -0.47 26.06 12.88
C ARG A 307 -0.11 27.31 13.64
N LYS A 308 -0.29 28.46 12.97
CA LYS A 308 -0.01 29.78 13.56
C LYS A 308 1.43 29.90 14.07
N CYS A 309 2.37 29.30 13.35
CA CYS A 309 3.79 29.39 13.63
C CYS A 309 4.45 30.42 12.71
N SER A 310 5.59 30.97 13.11
CA SER A 310 6.24 32.10 12.44
C SER A 310 7.76 32.02 12.48
N ALA A 311 8.40 32.24 11.34
CA ALA A 311 9.85 32.29 11.18
C ALA A 311 10.24 33.15 9.96
N GLU A 312 11.54 33.30 9.66
CA GLU A 312 11.98 33.82 8.35
C GLU A 312 12.00 32.70 7.30
N LEU A 313 12.45 31.49 7.65
CA LEU A 313 12.40 30.31 6.76
C LEU A 313 11.60 29.19 7.41
N GLY A 314 10.57 28.67 6.74
CA GLY A 314 9.75 27.60 7.28
C GLY A 314 8.91 28.06 8.48
N GLY A 315 7.89 28.89 8.24
CA GLY A 315 7.03 29.37 9.32
C GLY A 315 6.44 28.22 10.14
N GLY A 316 5.93 27.19 9.47
CA GLY A 316 5.56 25.91 10.07
C GLY A 316 6.78 25.03 10.33
N ILE A 317 7.40 24.54 9.25
CA ILE A 317 8.53 23.61 9.29
C ILE A 317 9.71 24.19 8.49
N GLY A 318 10.87 24.31 9.12
CA GLY A 318 12.11 24.76 8.48
C GLY A 318 13.13 23.62 8.43
N ILE A 319 13.76 23.42 7.28
CA ILE A 319 14.66 22.30 7.02
C ILE A 319 15.98 22.83 6.45
N VAL A 320 17.08 22.39 7.04
CA VAL A 320 18.44 22.74 6.64
C VAL A 320 19.28 21.48 6.48
N GLY A 321 19.73 21.16 5.27
CA GLY A 321 20.66 20.07 4.97
C GLY A 321 20.31 18.68 5.52
N GLY A 322 19.04 18.41 5.80
CA GLY A 322 18.52 17.10 6.20
C GLY A 322 17.39 16.64 5.28
N ALA A 323 16.97 15.39 5.46
CA ALA A 323 15.98 14.69 4.66
C ALA A 323 14.80 14.15 5.49
N PRO A 324 14.03 15.04 6.16
CA PRO A 324 12.90 14.59 6.98
C PRO A 324 11.76 14.02 6.13
N THR A 325 11.00 13.12 6.75
CA THR A 325 9.77 12.55 6.17
C THR A 325 8.55 13.17 6.87
N ILE A 326 7.64 13.76 6.10
CA ILE A 326 6.47 14.50 6.59
C ILE A 326 5.22 13.83 6.01
N VAL A 327 4.38 13.24 6.86
CA VAL A 327 3.25 12.40 6.43
C VAL A 327 1.97 12.80 7.15
N ASP A 328 0.85 12.87 6.42
CA ASP A 328 -0.49 13.12 7.00
C ASP A 328 -0.53 14.36 7.90
N CYS A 329 0.22 15.40 7.51
CA CYS A 329 0.34 16.63 8.28
C CYS A 329 -0.53 17.75 7.70
N VAL A 330 -1.10 18.56 8.59
CA VAL A 330 -1.76 19.82 8.22
C VAL A 330 -0.89 20.98 8.66
N ILE A 331 -0.34 21.72 7.69
CA ILE A 331 0.46 22.93 7.93
C ILE A 331 -0.37 24.14 7.53
N GLU A 332 -0.86 24.90 8.51
CA GLU A 332 -1.80 25.99 8.22
C GLU A 332 -1.61 27.29 9.00
N GLN A 333 -1.98 28.40 8.38
CA GLN A 333 -1.95 29.72 9.02
C GLN A 333 -0.56 30.10 9.55
N CYS A 334 0.51 29.51 9.02
CA CYS A 334 1.88 29.84 9.35
C CYS A 334 2.34 31.04 8.53
N ARG A 335 3.36 31.73 9.04
CA ARG A 335 3.91 32.94 8.42
C ARG A 335 5.42 32.86 8.22
N ALA A 336 5.88 33.22 7.02
CA ALA A 336 7.29 33.51 6.77
C ALA A 336 7.51 35.01 6.58
N GLY A 337 8.56 35.55 7.18
CA GLY A 337 9.08 36.90 6.92
C GLY A 337 8.44 38.04 7.73
N GLY A 338 9.19 39.14 7.80
CA GLY A 338 8.80 40.39 8.47
C GLY A 338 9.14 40.42 9.96
N PHE A 339 10.13 39.64 10.39
CA PHE A 339 10.67 39.59 11.75
C PHE A 339 12.11 40.13 11.84
N GLY A 340 12.71 40.53 10.72
CA GLY A 340 14.00 41.21 10.61
C GLY A 340 13.92 42.70 10.23
N ALA A 341 15.04 43.24 9.71
CA ALA A 341 15.08 44.57 9.10
C ALA A 341 14.19 44.60 7.83
N ALA A 342 13.88 45.78 7.28
CA ALA A 342 12.92 45.94 6.18
C ALA A 342 13.16 45.07 4.92
N ASP A 343 14.35 44.46 4.79
CA ASP A 343 14.76 43.59 3.68
C ASP A 343 14.78 42.08 4.04
N SER A 344 14.32 41.67 5.23
CA SER A 344 14.25 40.25 5.59
C SER A 344 13.14 39.55 4.81
N ARG A 345 13.52 38.77 3.80
CA ARG A 345 12.63 37.99 2.95
C ARG A 345 12.24 36.68 3.63
N GLY A 346 10.97 36.32 3.55
CA GLY A 346 10.48 35.03 4.00
C GLY A 346 10.68 33.93 2.95
N TYR A 347 10.92 32.69 3.39
CA TYR A 347 11.04 31.51 2.53
C TYR A 347 10.14 30.39 3.05
N GLY A 348 9.10 30.02 2.31
CA GLY A 348 8.27 28.86 2.65
C GLY A 348 7.48 29.07 3.95
N ALA A 349 6.34 29.79 3.91
CA ALA A 349 5.58 30.05 5.14
C ALA A 349 5.02 28.75 5.75
N GLY A 350 4.60 27.80 4.93
CA GLY A 350 4.33 26.42 5.38
C GLY A 350 5.63 25.67 5.66
N ILE A 351 6.36 25.33 4.60
CA ILE A 351 7.60 24.55 4.66
C ILE A 351 8.71 25.26 3.89
N GLY A 352 9.86 25.49 4.54
CA GLY A 352 11.03 26.11 3.93
C GLY A 352 12.23 25.17 3.98
N LEU A 353 12.89 24.97 2.83
CA LEU A 353 14.06 24.10 2.69
C LEU A 353 15.26 24.90 2.19
N THR A 354 16.43 24.64 2.76
CA THR A 354 17.68 25.21 2.28
C THR A 354 18.88 24.28 2.48
N ARG A 355 19.97 24.57 1.75
CA ARG A 355 21.30 23.95 1.94
C ARG A 355 21.31 22.45 1.70
N ASP A 356 20.92 22.05 0.50
CA ASP A 356 20.89 20.65 0.07
C ASP A 356 19.98 19.78 0.96
N ALA A 357 18.89 20.36 1.47
CA ALA A 357 17.83 19.60 2.13
C ALA A 357 17.02 18.80 1.11
N GLU A 358 16.49 17.65 1.53
CA GLU A 358 15.75 16.71 0.68
C GLU A 358 14.49 16.18 1.39
N ALA A 359 13.37 16.91 1.36
CA ALA A 359 12.16 16.49 2.09
C ALA A 359 11.28 15.51 1.30
N THR A 360 10.74 14.51 1.99
CA THR A 360 9.63 13.68 1.48
C THR A 360 8.33 14.10 2.16
N ILE A 361 7.32 14.46 1.37
CA ILE A 361 6.05 15.03 1.86
C ILE A 361 4.89 14.23 1.27
N MET A 362 4.07 13.62 2.11
CA MET A 362 3.03 12.70 1.68
C MET A 362 1.71 12.94 2.41
N ASP A 363 0.59 12.87 1.69
CA ASP A 363 -0.75 12.98 2.28
C ASP A 363 -0.94 14.28 3.09
N CYS A 364 -0.19 15.32 2.76
CA CYS A 364 -0.15 16.55 3.55
C CYS A 364 -1.08 17.61 2.99
N THR A 365 -1.65 18.41 3.88
CA THR A 365 -2.40 19.62 3.54
C THR A 365 -1.62 20.86 3.99
N ILE A 366 -1.15 21.66 3.03
CA ILE A 366 -0.41 22.91 3.28
C ILE A 366 -1.28 24.07 2.84
N LYS A 367 -1.94 24.73 3.80
CA LYS A 367 -3.00 25.70 3.48
C LYS A 367 -3.01 26.99 4.27
N ASN A 368 -3.54 28.05 3.66
CA ASN A 368 -3.71 29.36 4.31
C ASN A 368 -2.42 29.92 4.93
N ASN A 369 -1.23 29.53 4.44
CA ASN A 369 0.03 30.07 4.92
C ASN A 369 0.31 31.41 4.22
N THR A 370 0.98 32.31 4.94
CA THR A 370 1.19 33.68 4.47
C THR A 370 2.67 34.06 4.42
N ALA A 371 3.16 34.47 3.27
CA ALA A 371 4.50 35.06 3.16
C ALA A 371 4.43 36.59 3.20
N TYR A 372 5.34 37.22 3.95
CA TYR A 372 5.45 38.67 4.06
C TYR A 372 6.01 39.31 2.78
N TYR A 373 6.05 40.64 2.71
CA TYR A 373 6.51 41.40 1.54
C TYR A 373 7.88 40.93 1.01
N ASP A 374 8.00 40.77 -0.31
CA ASP A 374 9.20 40.31 -1.04
C ASP A 374 9.71 38.88 -0.68
N SER A 375 8.82 38.01 -0.17
CA SER A 375 9.14 36.61 0.14
C SER A 375 9.09 35.67 -1.07
N LEU A 376 9.47 34.41 -0.88
CA LEU A 376 9.45 33.34 -1.88
C LEU A 376 8.71 32.11 -1.33
N GLY A 377 7.79 31.53 -2.10
CA GLY A 377 7.08 30.32 -1.70
C GLY A 377 6.15 30.54 -0.49
N ALA A 378 4.86 30.85 -0.69
CA ALA A 378 3.96 30.96 0.47
C ALA A 378 3.60 29.60 1.07
N GLY A 379 3.35 28.59 0.24
CA GLY A 379 3.22 27.20 0.71
C GLY A 379 4.58 26.60 1.03
N ILE A 380 5.34 26.27 -0.02
CA ILE A 380 6.64 25.60 0.05
C ILE A 380 7.70 26.43 -0.69
N CYS A 381 8.90 26.51 -0.12
CA CYS A 381 10.08 27.06 -0.79
C CYS A 381 11.24 26.05 -0.75
N CYS A 382 11.72 25.64 -1.92
CA CYS A 382 12.96 24.89 -2.10
C CYS A 382 14.08 25.84 -2.53
N TRP A 383 14.97 26.20 -1.61
CA TRP A 383 16.13 27.06 -1.90
C TRP A 383 17.43 26.25 -1.94
N GLN A 384 17.98 25.96 -3.12
CA GLN A 384 19.12 25.02 -3.27
C GLN A 384 18.83 23.69 -2.57
N SER A 385 17.63 23.15 -2.76
CA SER A 385 17.12 21.98 -2.05
C SER A 385 16.05 21.29 -2.88
N THR A 386 15.71 20.06 -2.52
CA THR A 386 14.75 19.24 -3.25
C THR A 386 13.59 18.76 -2.37
N ALA A 387 12.44 18.54 -3.00
CA ALA A 387 11.28 17.97 -2.32
C ALA A 387 10.55 16.96 -3.22
N VAL A 388 10.07 15.87 -2.63
CA VAL A 388 9.17 14.90 -3.27
C VAL A 388 7.82 15.00 -2.60
N LEU A 389 6.77 15.22 -3.38
CA LEU A 389 5.40 15.40 -2.91
C LEU A 389 4.48 14.34 -3.54
N THR A 390 3.70 13.67 -2.71
CA THR A 390 2.72 12.68 -3.17
C THR A 390 1.39 12.88 -2.46
N ASN A 391 0.29 12.90 -3.22
CA ASN A 391 -1.07 13.03 -2.66
C ASN A 391 -1.23 14.25 -1.73
N CYS A 392 -0.62 15.38 -2.08
CA CYS A 392 -0.63 16.58 -1.24
C CYS A 392 -1.61 17.63 -1.77
N GLU A 393 -2.26 18.36 -0.86
CA GLU A 393 -3.03 19.56 -1.15
C GLU A 393 -2.24 20.81 -0.73
N ILE A 394 -1.88 21.67 -1.69
CA ILE A 394 -1.27 22.97 -1.44
C ILE A 394 -2.27 24.05 -1.84
N SER A 395 -2.96 24.64 -0.86
CA SER A 395 -4.09 25.52 -1.16
C SER A 395 -4.20 26.81 -0.36
N ARG A 396 -4.72 27.85 -1.01
CA ARG A 396 -5.01 29.15 -0.36
C ARG A 396 -3.78 29.78 0.32
N ASN A 397 -2.57 29.42 -0.09
CA ASN A 397 -1.36 30.08 0.39
C ASN A 397 -1.22 31.41 -0.35
N SER A 398 -0.95 32.46 0.41
CA SER A 398 -1.02 33.82 -0.09
C SER A 398 0.22 34.58 0.32
N ALA A 399 0.66 35.46 -0.56
CA ALA A 399 1.74 36.35 -0.24
C ALA A 399 1.32 37.80 -0.45
N GLN A 400 1.69 38.66 0.50
CA GLN A 400 1.51 40.10 0.35
C GLN A 400 2.72 40.66 -0.39
N GLY A 401 2.53 41.51 -1.40
CA GLY A 401 3.63 42.14 -2.15
C GLY A 401 4.16 41.32 -3.33
N ASN A 402 5.44 41.48 -3.65
CA ASN A 402 6.11 40.90 -4.82
C ASN A 402 6.65 39.50 -4.51
N VAL A 403 5.79 38.49 -4.55
CA VAL A 403 6.18 37.10 -4.24
C VAL A 403 5.98 36.22 -5.44
N ASN A 404 6.92 35.30 -5.64
CA ASN A 404 6.88 34.28 -6.66
C ASN A 404 6.57 32.91 -6.02
N GLY A 405 5.75 32.10 -6.67
CA GLY A 405 5.42 30.75 -6.20
C GLY A 405 4.45 30.77 -5.03
N GLY A 406 3.16 30.99 -5.28
CA GLY A 406 2.16 31.05 -4.20
C GLY A 406 2.03 29.70 -3.49
N GLY A 407 1.91 28.62 -4.26
CA GLY A 407 1.95 27.25 -3.75
C GLY A 407 3.38 26.77 -3.51
N LEU A 408 4.19 26.73 -4.56
CA LEU A 408 5.55 26.19 -4.55
C LEU A 408 6.52 27.12 -5.28
N TYR A 409 7.70 27.32 -4.68
CA TYR A 409 8.82 28.02 -5.28
C TYR A 409 10.08 27.14 -5.29
N CYS A 410 10.76 27.04 -6.44
CA CYS A 410 12.07 26.39 -6.57
C CYS A 410 13.10 27.41 -7.07
N GLY A 411 14.11 27.70 -6.24
CA GLY A 411 15.13 28.70 -6.54
C GLY A 411 16.48 28.43 -5.87
N GLY A 412 17.48 29.23 -6.23
CA GLY A 412 18.89 28.92 -5.92
C GLY A 412 19.45 27.81 -6.82
N SER A 413 20.77 27.64 -6.89
CA SER A 413 21.39 26.63 -7.74
C SER A 413 20.96 25.21 -7.33
N SER A 414 20.52 24.40 -8.29
CA SER A 414 20.20 22.96 -8.15
C SER A 414 18.98 22.63 -7.26
N ALA A 415 18.01 23.54 -7.16
CA ALA A 415 16.74 23.24 -6.49
C ALA A 415 15.78 22.47 -7.40
N GLY A 416 14.83 21.75 -6.79
CA GLY A 416 13.72 21.19 -7.54
C GLY A 416 12.62 20.53 -6.74
N ALA A 417 11.59 20.09 -7.45
CA ALA A 417 10.47 19.35 -6.85
C ALA A 417 9.91 18.30 -7.81
N VAL A 418 9.49 17.17 -7.25
CA VAL A 418 8.74 16.12 -7.97
C VAL A 418 7.39 15.97 -7.29
N LEU A 419 6.30 16.06 -8.07
CA LEU A 419 4.93 16.04 -7.59
C LEU A 419 4.14 14.94 -8.30
N GLU A 420 3.46 14.11 -7.52
CA GLU A 420 2.56 13.07 -7.99
C GLU A 420 1.22 13.15 -7.27
N ASN A 421 0.10 13.09 -8.00
CA ASN A 421 -1.25 13.09 -7.42
C ASN A 421 -1.54 14.31 -6.53
N CYS A 422 -0.91 15.46 -6.84
CA CYS A 422 -1.01 16.66 -6.00
C CYS A 422 -2.05 17.66 -6.54
N VAL A 423 -2.73 18.34 -5.62
CA VAL A 423 -3.63 19.46 -5.92
C VAL A 423 -2.98 20.77 -5.49
N ILE A 424 -2.75 21.70 -6.42
CA ILE A 424 -2.25 23.05 -6.13
C ILE A 424 -3.35 24.04 -6.49
N SER A 425 -4.04 24.60 -5.49
CA SER A 425 -5.22 25.42 -5.77
C SER A 425 -5.39 26.70 -4.96
N ASN A 426 -6.02 27.71 -5.57
CA ASN A 426 -6.38 28.94 -4.88
C ASN A 426 -5.20 29.69 -4.23
N ASN A 427 -3.96 29.43 -4.63
CA ASN A 427 -2.80 30.14 -4.12
C ASN A 427 -2.65 31.48 -4.85
N THR A 428 -1.96 32.46 -4.23
CA THR A 428 -1.83 33.82 -4.77
C THR A 428 -0.37 34.29 -4.75
N ALA A 429 0.13 34.77 -5.89
CA ALA A 429 1.49 35.31 -6.06
C ALA A 429 1.55 36.31 -7.24
N GLU A 430 2.65 37.05 -7.40
CA GLU A 430 2.86 37.98 -8.54
C GLU A 430 3.16 37.23 -9.85
N ALA A 431 3.83 36.09 -9.72
CA ALA A 431 4.07 35.11 -10.79
C ALA A 431 4.10 33.70 -10.20
N GLY A 432 3.60 32.73 -10.98
CA GLY A 432 3.52 31.33 -10.54
C GLY A 432 2.62 31.21 -9.32
N GLY A 433 1.35 31.66 -9.43
CA GLY A 433 0.37 31.52 -8.37
C GLY A 433 0.35 30.11 -7.78
N GLY A 434 0.35 29.09 -8.64
CA GLY A 434 0.60 27.71 -8.24
C GLY A 434 2.08 27.43 -8.02
N VAL A 435 2.87 27.41 -9.10
CA VAL A 435 4.29 27.00 -9.09
C VAL A 435 5.15 28.06 -9.79
N TYR A 436 6.30 28.36 -9.19
CA TYR A 436 7.35 29.18 -9.80
C TYR A 436 8.72 28.50 -9.74
N THR A 437 9.46 28.57 -10.85
CA THR A 437 10.80 27.98 -10.97
C THR A 437 11.81 28.97 -11.58
N ASP A 438 12.92 29.17 -10.88
CA ASP A 438 14.08 29.93 -11.38
C ASP A 438 14.90 29.15 -12.44
N PRO A 439 15.79 29.84 -13.19
CA PRO A 439 16.67 29.17 -14.15
C PRO A 439 17.50 28.05 -13.54
N LEU A 440 17.75 26.98 -14.32
CA LEU A 440 18.59 25.81 -13.96
C LEU A 440 18.03 24.91 -12.85
N ASN A 441 16.79 25.15 -12.41
CA ASN A 441 16.07 24.30 -11.44
C ASN A 441 15.01 23.46 -12.14
N TYR A 442 14.44 22.47 -11.46
CA TYR A 442 13.47 21.57 -12.08
C TYR A 442 12.16 21.43 -11.28
N VAL A 443 11.05 21.27 -11.99
CA VAL A 443 9.77 20.83 -11.41
C VAL A 443 9.13 19.79 -12.32
N HIS A 444 8.90 18.59 -11.82
CA HIS A 444 8.25 17.51 -12.56
C HIS A 444 6.91 17.18 -11.92
N LEU A 445 5.86 17.17 -12.74
CA LEU A 445 4.49 16.91 -12.33
C LEU A 445 3.91 15.74 -13.11
N SER A 446 3.42 14.74 -12.40
CA SER A 446 2.63 13.64 -12.93
C SER A 446 1.29 13.60 -12.22
N ASN A 447 0.20 13.47 -12.98
CA ASN A 447 -1.13 13.31 -12.41
C ASN A 447 -1.44 14.42 -11.39
N CYS A 448 -1.18 15.68 -11.72
CA CYS A 448 -1.42 16.81 -10.81
C CYS A 448 -2.56 17.68 -11.31
N THR A 449 -3.23 18.37 -10.40
CA THR A 449 -4.26 19.38 -10.74
C THR A 449 -3.85 20.74 -10.19
N ILE A 450 -3.56 21.70 -11.09
CA ILE A 450 -3.22 23.08 -10.75
C ILE A 450 -4.37 23.98 -11.18
N VAL A 451 -5.10 24.54 -10.21
CA VAL A 451 -6.43 25.11 -10.47
C VAL A 451 -6.74 26.33 -9.62
N GLN A 452 -7.40 27.34 -10.18
CA GLN A 452 -7.84 28.55 -9.45
C GLN A 452 -6.73 29.36 -8.76
N ASN A 453 -5.47 29.22 -9.18
CA ASN A 453 -4.40 30.06 -8.65
C ASN A 453 -4.46 31.46 -9.26
N LYS A 454 -4.16 32.45 -8.43
CA LYS A 454 -4.41 33.87 -8.72
C LYS A 454 -3.13 34.68 -8.80
N LEU A 455 -3.17 35.72 -9.62
CA LEU A 455 -2.08 36.67 -9.74
C LEU A 455 -2.38 37.93 -8.90
N SER A 456 -1.46 38.31 -8.01
CA SER A 456 -1.47 39.63 -7.35
C SER A 456 -0.82 40.73 -8.21
N GLY A 457 -0.09 40.32 -9.25
CA GLY A 457 0.66 41.16 -10.17
C GLY A 457 0.03 41.28 -11.57
N PRO A 458 0.82 41.68 -12.59
CA PRO A 458 0.31 41.83 -13.95
C PRO A 458 -0.13 40.49 -14.56
N ALA A 459 -1.21 40.52 -15.33
CA ALA A 459 -1.84 39.34 -15.95
C ALA A 459 -0.98 38.63 -17.03
N SER A 460 0.21 39.14 -17.35
CA SER A 460 1.14 38.53 -18.32
C SER A 460 1.99 37.39 -17.74
N SER A 461 1.97 37.21 -16.42
CA SER A 461 2.65 36.09 -15.75
C SER A 461 1.89 34.78 -15.90
N GLY A 462 2.59 33.65 -15.80
CA GLY A 462 1.96 32.36 -15.61
C GLY A 462 1.27 32.26 -14.24
N GLY A 463 -0.05 32.12 -14.18
CA GLY A 463 -0.78 31.99 -12.91
C GLY A 463 -0.80 30.58 -12.36
N GLY A 464 -0.86 29.56 -13.23
CA GLY A 464 -0.70 28.15 -12.82
C GLY A 464 0.77 27.85 -12.57
N ILE A 465 1.57 27.85 -13.65
CA ILE A 465 3.01 27.59 -13.62
C ILE A 465 3.77 28.71 -14.34
N HIS A 466 4.84 29.19 -13.72
CA HIS A 466 5.79 30.12 -14.32
C HIS A 466 7.23 29.60 -14.20
N SER A 467 7.95 29.49 -15.32
CA SER A 467 9.37 29.12 -15.35
C SER A 467 10.21 30.01 -16.27
N LEU A 468 11.35 30.48 -15.73
CA LEU A 468 12.35 31.29 -16.43
C LEU A 468 13.64 30.50 -16.67
N GLY A 469 13.61 29.48 -17.53
CA GLY A 469 14.78 28.65 -17.85
C GLY A 469 15.00 27.47 -16.90
N GLY A 470 13.99 27.12 -16.10
CA GLY A 470 13.94 25.86 -15.35
C GLY A 470 13.38 24.72 -16.21
N ASP A 471 13.78 23.49 -15.91
CA ASP A 471 13.27 22.27 -16.54
C ASP A 471 11.92 21.89 -15.91
N VAL A 472 10.84 22.15 -16.63
CA VAL A 472 9.48 21.81 -16.17
C VAL A 472 8.91 20.72 -17.06
N VAL A 473 8.46 19.63 -16.44
CA VAL A 473 7.78 18.52 -17.11
C VAL A 473 6.39 18.35 -16.52
N ILE A 474 5.38 18.30 -17.38
CA ILE A 474 3.97 18.15 -17.03
C ILE A 474 3.41 16.96 -17.81
N ARG A 475 2.90 15.95 -17.10
CA ARG A 475 2.32 14.74 -17.69
C ARG A 475 1.01 14.35 -16.98
N ASN A 476 0.03 13.85 -17.73
CA ASN A 476 -1.26 13.38 -17.19
C ASN A 476 -1.94 14.39 -16.27
N SER A 477 -1.69 15.69 -16.45
CA SER A 477 -2.05 16.71 -15.46
C SER A 477 -3.10 17.66 -16.01
N ILE A 478 -3.77 18.39 -15.12
CA ILE A 478 -4.77 19.40 -15.46
C ILE A 478 -4.30 20.76 -14.96
N VAL A 479 -4.19 21.76 -15.84
CA VAL A 479 -3.90 23.15 -15.48
C VAL A 479 -5.02 24.04 -16.02
N TRP A 480 -5.92 24.47 -15.13
CA TRP A 480 -7.20 25.05 -15.53
C TRP A 480 -7.71 26.15 -14.58
N PHE A 481 -8.47 27.13 -15.06
CA PHE A 481 -9.02 28.25 -14.26
C PHE A 481 -7.97 29.04 -13.47
N ASN A 482 -6.73 29.14 -13.96
CA ASN A 482 -5.72 29.99 -13.31
C ASN A 482 -5.74 31.40 -13.93
N ASP A 483 -5.44 32.43 -13.14
CA ASP A 483 -5.31 33.79 -13.67
C ASP A 483 -4.16 33.90 -14.68
N GLY A 484 -4.24 34.86 -15.60
CA GLY A 484 -3.19 35.08 -16.61
C GLY A 484 -3.05 33.88 -17.55
N THR A 485 -1.81 33.57 -17.95
CA THR A 485 -1.54 32.38 -18.79
C THR A 485 -1.44 31.15 -17.88
N PRO A 486 -2.09 30.01 -18.19
CA PRO A 486 -2.03 28.82 -17.33
C PRO A 486 -0.62 28.28 -17.13
N VAL A 487 0.17 28.23 -18.21
CA VAL A 487 1.55 27.71 -18.22
C VAL A 487 2.45 28.67 -19.02
N VAL A 488 3.46 29.26 -18.37
CA VAL A 488 4.51 30.06 -19.01
C VAL A 488 5.85 29.39 -18.78
N LEU A 489 6.43 28.83 -19.83
CA LEU A 489 7.75 28.22 -19.80
C LEU A 489 8.67 28.93 -20.80
N SER A 490 9.80 29.44 -20.33
CA SER A 490 10.83 30.07 -21.17
C SER A 490 12.18 29.40 -20.96
N GLY A 491 13.09 29.49 -21.93
CA GLY A 491 14.44 28.91 -21.81
C GLY A 491 14.47 27.39 -21.63
N LEU A 492 13.54 26.67 -22.27
CA LEU A 492 13.27 25.25 -22.07
C LEU A 492 14.50 24.34 -22.18
N GLY A 493 14.68 23.46 -21.19
CA GLY A 493 15.62 22.33 -21.24
C GLY A 493 15.08 21.15 -22.08
N SER A 494 13.79 20.83 -21.93
CA SER A 494 13.10 19.77 -22.69
C SER A 494 12.43 20.29 -23.98
N SER A 495 12.47 19.49 -25.05
CA SER A 495 11.80 19.82 -26.32
C SER A 495 10.28 19.61 -26.29
N ASN A 496 9.78 18.75 -25.39
CA ASN A 496 8.36 18.44 -25.22
C ASN A 496 8.00 18.41 -23.72
N PRO A 497 7.94 19.58 -23.07
CA PRO A 497 7.75 19.67 -21.62
C PRO A 497 6.34 19.33 -21.13
N VAL A 498 5.34 19.31 -22.01
CA VAL A 498 3.93 19.08 -21.63
C VAL A 498 3.33 18.01 -22.52
N LEU A 499 2.91 16.89 -21.93
CA LEU A 499 2.39 15.73 -22.64
C LEU A 499 1.15 15.17 -21.94
N PHE A 500 0.22 14.61 -22.71
CA PHE A 500 -1.00 13.95 -22.22
C PHE A 500 -1.70 14.74 -21.09
N SER A 501 -1.79 16.05 -21.25
CA SER A 501 -2.31 16.96 -20.20
C SER A 501 -3.41 17.87 -20.74
N ASN A 502 -4.31 18.29 -19.86
CA ASN A 502 -5.37 19.24 -20.19
C ASN A 502 -4.95 20.65 -19.74
N ILE A 503 -4.69 21.54 -20.70
CA ILE A 503 -4.20 22.90 -20.43
C ILE A 503 -5.17 23.91 -21.05
N GLU A 504 -5.69 24.81 -20.23
CA GLU A 504 -6.61 25.86 -20.68
C GLU A 504 -5.96 26.74 -21.76
N GLY A 505 -6.65 26.92 -22.88
CA GLY A 505 -6.13 27.67 -24.03
C GLY A 505 -5.09 26.91 -24.86
N TYR A 506 -4.95 25.60 -24.62
CA TYR A 506 -4.09 24.65 -25.32
C TYR A 506 -2.58 24.89 -25.18
N TYR A 507 -1.84 23.79 -24.95
CA TYR A 507 -0.37 23.79 -25.01
C TYR A 507 0.11 22.71 -26.00
N PRO A 508 0.98 23.06 -26.98
CA PRO A 508 1.47 22.09 -27.95
C PRO A 508 2.20 20.90 -27.31
N GLY A 509 1.80 19.69 -27.66
CA GLY A 509 2.40 18.44 -27.18
C GLY A 509 1.54 17.22 -27.53
N GLN A 510 2.14 16.03 -27.54
CA GLN A 510 1.41 14.80 -27.82
C GLN A 510 0.39 14.54 -26.71
N GLY A 511 -0.84 14.19 -27.10
CA GLY A 511 -1.92 13.83 -26.17
C GLY A 511 -2.51 14.98 -25.37
N ASN A 512 -2.05 16.22 -25.57
CA ASN A 512 -2.61 17.36 -24.86
C ASN A 512 -3.99 17.73 -25.42
N ILE A 513 -4.87 18.17 -24.53
CA ILE A 513 -6.23 18.63 -24.84
C ILE A 513 -6.47 20.02 -24.23
N ASP A 514 -7.51 20.69 -24.73
CA ASP A 514 -8.04 21.96 -24.21
C ASP A 514 -9.56 21.84 -24.15
N ALA A 515 -10.05 21.32 -23.04
CA ALA A 515 -11.48 21.10 -22.82
C ALA A 515 -11.81 21.30 -21.35
N ASP A 516 -13.01 21.80 -21.04
CA ASP A 516 -13.47 21.93 -19.66
C ASP A 516 -13.32 20.57 -18.94
N PRO A 517 -12.51 20.47 -17.87
CA PRO A 517 -12.28 19.22 -17.16
C PRO A 517 -13.54 18.72 -16.43
N LEU A 518 -14.60 19.53 -16.32
CA LEU A 518 -15.84 19.17 -15.64
C LEU A 518 -15.59 18.67 -14.21
N PHE A 519 -14.91 19.49 -13.41
CA PHE A 519 -14.76 19.23 -11.98
C PHE A 519 -16.12 19.20 -11.27
N ALA A 520 -16.26 18.32 -10.26
CA ALA A 520 -17.46 18.20 -9.46
C ALA A 520 -17.91 19.52 -8.84
N SER A 521 -17.00 20.22 -8.15
CA SER A 521 -17.27 21.53 -7.56
C SER A 521 -16.00 22.28 -7.21
N THR A 522 -15.60 23.21 -8.08
CA THR A 522 -14.46 24.11 -7.80
C THR A 522 -14.71 25.04 -6.61
N ALA A 523 -15.95 25.32 -6.23
CA ALA A 523 -16.28 26.12 -5.05
C ALA A 523 -16.09 25.34 -3.74
N ALA A 524 -16.24 24.02 -3.78
CA ALA A 524 -16.03 23.13 -2.64
C ALA A 524 -14.60 22.56 -2.57
N ASN A 525 -13.71 22.94 -3.50
CA ASN A 525 -12.42 22.31 -3.74
C ASN A 525 -12.52 20.80 -4.07
N ASP A 526 -13.62 20.36 -4.67
CA ASP A 526 -13.78 18.99 -5.17
C ASP A 526 -13.42 18.95 -6.67
N TYR A 527 -12.20 18.51 -6.96
CA TYR A 527 -11.65 18.44 -8.31
C TYR A 527 -11.73 17.03 -8.90
N HIS A 528 -12.55 16.14 -8.34
CA HIS A 528 -12.89 14.89 -9.02
C HIS A 528 -13.62 15.17 -10.33
N LEU A 529 -13.39 14.35 -11.34
CA LEU A 529 -13.94 14.52 -12.68
C LEU A 529 -15.38 14.03 -12.73
N GLN A 530 -16.31 14.81 -13.27
CA GLN A 530 -17.69 14.36 -13.42
C GLN A 530 -17.76 13.11 -14.30
N SER A 531 -18.47 12.09 -13.81
CA SER A 531 -18.70 10.85 -14.55
C SER A 531 -20.14 10.38 -14.41
N ALA A 532 -20.77 10.09 -15.55
CA ALA A 532 -22.06 9.41 -15.61
C ALA A 532 -22.03 7.98 -15.06
N TYR A 533 -20.85 7.37 -14.93
CA TYR A 533 -20.65 5.98 -14.51
C TYR A 533 -20.13 5.85 -13.07
N GLY A 534 -19.72 6.96 -12.47
CA GLY A 534 -19.36 7.03 -11.06
C GLY A 534 -18.17 7.94 -10.81
N ARG A 535 -18.38 8.91 -9.94
CA ARG A 535 -17.37 9.79 -9.37
C ARG A 535 -17.38 9.62 -7.85
N TYR A 536 -16.21 9.68 -7.23
CA TYR A 536 -16.10 9.66 -5.78
C TYR A 536 -16.51 11.02 -5.17
N ASP A 537 -17.34 10.99 -4.13
CA ASP A 537 -17.69 12.16 -3.31
C ASP A 537 -16.97 12.06 -1.96
N PRO A 538 -15.88 12.83 -1.75
CA PRO A 538 -15.08 12.74 -0.53
C PRO A 538 -15.81 13.22 0.73
N PHE A 539 -16.89 14.02 0.59
CA PHE A 539 -17.65 14.51 1.74
C PHE A 539 -18.64 13.47 2.27
N ARG A 540 -19.10 12.58 1.40
CA ARG A 540 -20.04 11.50 1.74
C ARG A 540 -19.38 10.13 1.84
N ASN A 541 -18.13 10.02 1.36
CA ASN A 541 -17.39 8.76 1.28
C ASN A 541 -18.18 7.70 0.48
N ASN A 542 -18.68 8.08 -0.69
CA ASN A 542 -19.44 7.19 -1.57
C ASN A 542 -19.26 7.54 -3.05
N TRP A 543 -19.71 6.64 -3.92
CA TRP A 543 -19.78 6.86 -5.36
C TRP A 543 -21.12 7.50 -5.74
N VAL A 544 -21.06 8.53 -6.59
CA VAL A 544 -22.22 9.23 -7.14
C VAL A 544 -22.12 9.30 -8.67
N THR A 545 -23.24 9.40 -9.37
CA THR A 545 -23.26 9.61 -10.81
C THR A 545 -23.59 11.06 -11.14
N ASP A 546 -22.95 11.58 -12.18
CA ASP A 546 -23.17 12.95 -12.66
C ASP A 546 -23.91 12.94 -14.02
N GLY A 547 -24.57 14.04 -14.37
CA GLY A 547 -25.24 14.18 -15.68
C GLY A 547 -24.29 14.43 -16.86
N LYS A 548 -22.97 14.43 -16.62
CA LYS A 548 -21.94 14.73 -17.61
C LYS A 548 -20.78 13.75 -17.49
N TYR A 549 -19.96 13.68 -18.54
CA TYR A 549 -18.76 12.86 -18.59
C TYR A 549 -17.57 13.74 -18.96
N SER A 550 -16.55 13.76 -18.11
CA SER A 550 -15.35 14.57 -18.30
C SER A 550 -14.52 14.09 -19.50
N PRO A 551 -14.01 15.01 -20.34
CA PRO A 551 -13.05 14.67 -21.39
C PRO A 551 -11.66 14.27 -20.85
N CYS A 552 -11.43 14.42 -19.54
CA CYS A 552 -10.18 14.04 -18.88
C CYS A 552 -10.17 12.59 -18.36
N ILE A 553 -11.31 11.89 -18.41
CA ILE A 553 -11.41 10.46 -18.09
C ILE A 553 -10.83 9.66 -19.28
N ASP A 554 -10.01 8.64 -19.00
CA ASP A 554 -9.28 7.83 -19.98
C ASP A 554 -8.40 8.64 -20.95
N ALA A 555 -7.89 9.79 -20.50
CA ALA A 555 -7.23 10.75 -21.39
C ALA A 555 -5.70 10.84 -21.19
N GLY A 556 -5.16 10.26 -20.12
CA GLY A 556 -3.72 10.26 -19.82
C GLY A 556 -2.88 9.45 -20.83
N ASP A 557 -1.58 9.34 -20.56
CA ASP A 557 -0.65 8.62 -21.42
C ASP A 557 -1.03 7.12 -21.49
N PRO A 558 -1.30 6.57 -22.69
CA PRO A 558 -1.66 5.16 -22.86
C PRO A 558 -0.52 4.18 -22.54
N GLN A 559 0.69 4.63 -22.22
CA GLN A 559 1.79 3.80 -21.76
C GLN A 559 1.94 3.78 -20.23
N ASP A 560 1.31 4.72 -19.53
CA ASP A 560 1.33 4.73 -18.07
C ASP A 560 0.29 3.72 -17.55
N PRO A 561 0.60 2.97 -16.48
CA PRO A 561 -0.34 2.00 -15.93
C PRO A 561 -1.60 2.72 -15.40
N VAL A 562 -2.75 2.07 -15.53
CA VAL A 562 -4.03 2.57 -14.97
C VAL A 562 -4.02 2.72 -13.45
N GLY A 563 -3.02 2.16 -12.75
CA GLY A 563 -2.88 2.31 -11.30
C GLY A 563 -4.02 1.65 -10.53
N SER A 564 -4.52 2.33 -9.50
CA SER A 564 -5.60 1.84 -8.63
C SER A 564 -6.99 2.35 -9.04
N GLU A 565 -7.16 2.83 -10.28
CA GLU A 565 -8.46 3.35 -10.72
C GLU A 565 -9.55 2.28 -10.67
N PRO A 566 -10.72 2.59 -10.10
CA PRO A 566 -11.77 1.61 -9.89
C PRO A 566 -12.47 1.25 -11.20
N PHE A 567 -12.87 -0.01 -11.32
CA PHE A 567 -13.65 -0.47 -12.47
C PHE A 567 -15.04 0.22 -12.56
N PRO A 568 -15.54 0.51 -13.78
CA PRO A 568 -14.83 0.47 -15.06
C PRO A 568 -13.77 1.58 -15.21
N ASN A 569 -12.63 1.29 -15.83
CA ASN A 569 -11.49 2.21 -15.99
C ASN A 569 -10.84 2.19 -17.40
N SER A 570 -11.44 1.48 -18.37
CA SER A 570 -10.99 1.34 -19.77
C SER A 570 -9.49 1.02 -19.99
N GLU A 571 -8.78 0.54 -18.97
CA GLU A 571 -7.31 0.32 -18.97
C GLU A 571 -6.46 1.56 -19.31
N ARG A 572 -7.01 2.78 -19.22
CA ARG A 572 -6.27 4.01 -19.53
C ARG A 572 -6.43 5.03 -18.41
N ILE A 573 -5.30 5.48 -17.86
CA ILE A 573 -5.29 6.41 -16.73
C ILE A 573 -6.01 7.73 -17.03
N ASN A 574 -6.77 8.23 -16.06
CA ASN A 574 -7.37 9.56 -16.06
C ASN A 574 -6.29 10.65 -15.91
N MET A 575 -6.57 11.85 -16.41
CA MET A 575 -5.74 13.03 -16.12
C MET A 575 -6.11 13.65 -14.75
N GLY A 576 -5.14 14.30 -14.12
CA GLY A 576 -5.32 15.10 -12.89
C GLY A 576 -4.96 14.36 -11.61
N ALA A 577 -5.08 15.06 -10.48
CA ALA A 577 -4.68 14.62 -9.13
C ALA A 577 -5.19 13.23 -8.70
N TYR A 578 -6.37 12.86 -9.19
CA TYR A 578 -7.02 11.61 -8.80
C TYR A 578 -6.79 10.47 -9.81
N GLY A 579 -6.22 10.75 -10.99
CA GLY A 579 -5.92 9.70 -11.97
C GLY A 579 -4.87 8.74 -11.42
N GLY A 580 -5.06 7.43 -11.62
CA GLY A 580 -4.23 6.37 -11.06
C GLY A 580 -4.55 6.00 -9.60
N THR A 581 -5.51 6.68 -8.96
CA THR A 581 -5.85 6.48 -7.53
C THR A 581 -7.17 5.72 -7.36
N VAL A 582 -7.44 5.27 -6.14
CA VAL A 582 -8.72 4.60 -5.77
C VAL A 582 -9.94 5.51 -5.86
N GLU A 583 -9.74 6.84 -5.90
CA GLU A 583 -10.80 7.85 -5.97
C GLU A 583 -11.06 8.33 -7.43
N ALA A 584 -10.31 7.79 -8.40
CA ALA A 584 -10.43 8.20 -9.80
C ALA A 584 -11.83 7.92 -10.36
N SER A 585 -12.31 8.83 -11.21
CA SER A 585 -13.66 8.72 -11.77
C SER A 585 -13.74 7.60 -12.80
N LYS A 586 -14.86 6.88 -12.79
CA LYS A 586 -15.06 5.66 -13.57
C LYS A 586 -15.33 5.98 -15.03
N SER A 587 -14.83 5.09 -15.88
CA SER A 587 -14.88 5.16 -17.34
C SER A 587 -16.17 4.58 -17.92
N MET A 588 -16.32 4.74 -19.23
CA MET A 588 -17.33 4.06 -20.04
C MET A 588 -16.83 2.65 -20.40
N GLY A 589 -16.79 1.71 -19.45
CA GLY A 589 -16.37 0.32 -19.67
C GLY A 589 -17.53 -0.65 -19.86
N PRO A 590 -17.28 -1.88 -20.36
CA PRO A 590 -18.32 -2.88 -20.50
C PRO A 590 -18.88 -3.25 -19.13
N LEU A 591 -20.20 -3.20 -18.98
CA LEU A 591 -20.88 -3.43 -17.72
C LEU A 591 -21.32 -4.89 -17.58
N ILE A 592 -21.48 -5.32 -16.33
CA ILE A 592 -22.13 -6.59 -16.00
C ILE A 592 -23.53 -6.26 -15.51
N PHE A 593 -24.53 -6.68 -16.27
CA PHE A 593 -25.93 -6.60 -15.89
C PHE A 593 -26.39 -7.93 -15.30
N HIS A 594 -26.90 -7.91 -14.08
CA HIS A 594 -27.39 -9.08 -13.39
C HIS A 594 -28.87 -9.31 -13.66
N VAL A 595 -29.24 -10.57 -13.86
CA VAL A 595 -30.64 -11.03 -13.98
C VAL A 595 -30.91 -12.09 -12.92
N ASP A 596 -31.92 -11.90 -12.08
CA ASP A 596 -32.34 -12.87 -11.06
C ASP A 596 -33.88 -12.99 -11.10
N GLY A 597 -34.38 -14.07 -11.70
CA GLY A 597 -35.82 -14.28 -11.87
C GLY A 597 -36.59 -14.48 -10.55
N ALA A 598 -35.91 -14.79 -9.45
CA ALA A 598 -36.55 -14.99 -8.15
C ALA A 598 -36.62 -13.70 -7.31
N ASN A 599 -35.57 -12.88 -7.38
CA ASN A 599 -35.42 -11.69 -6.50
C ASN A 599 -35.35 -10.36 -7.26
N GLY A 600 -35.25 -10.38 -8.59
CA GLY A 600 -35.09 -9.21 -9.44
C GLY A 600 -36.39 -8.45 -9.74
N SER A 601 -36.23 -7.30 -10.38
CA SER A 601 -37.33 -6.44 -10.86
C SER A 601 -36.88 -5.71 -12.12
N ASP A 602 -37.72 -5.67 -13.15
CA ASP A 602 -37.43 -4.99 -14.43
C ASP A 602 -37.42 -3.45 -14.31
N TYR A 603 -37.74 -2.90 -13.13
CA TYR A 603 -37.53 -1.50 -12.80
C TYR A 603 -36.13 -1.20 -12.22
N ASN A 604 -35.29 -2.23 -12.03
CA ASN A 604 -33.97 -2.06 -11.43
C ASN A 604 -32.90 -1.62 -12.45
N SER A 605 -31.71 -1.29 -11.96
CA SER A 605 -30.58 -0.85 -12.78
C SER A 605 -29.82 -2.00 -13.46
N GLY A 606 -29.89 -3.22 -12.90
CA GLY A 606 -29.10 -4.38 -13.31
C GLY A 606 -27.64 -4.36 -12.86
N LEU A 607 -27.12 -3.28 -12.25
CA LEU A 607 -25.67 -3.12 -12.01
C LEU A 607 -25.12 -3.93 -10.84
N SER A 608 -25.98 -4.66 -10.11
CA SER A 608 -25.59 -5.57 -9.03
C SER A 608 -26.62 -6.69 -8.89
N LYS A 609 -26.26 -7.80 -8.22
CA LYS A 609 -27.22 -8.89 -7.93
C LYS A 609 -28.46 -8.41 -7.16
N SER A 610 -28.30 -7.48 -6.21
CA SER A 610 -29.42 -6.94 -5.43
C SER A 610 -30.33 -5.99 -6.21
N GLU A 611 -29.83 -5.45 -7.32
CA GLU A 611 -30.59 -4.62 -8.26
C GLU A 611 -30.73 -5.34 -9.61
N ALA A 612 -30.83 -6.67 -9.61
CA ALA A 612 -30.93 -7.44 -10.84
C ALA A 612 -32.27 -7.20 -11.54
N PHE A 613 -32.27 -7.28 -12.88
CA PHE A 613 -33.50 -7.40 -13.66
C PHE A 613 -34.23 -8.71 -13.32
N ALA A 614 -35.55 -8.74 -13.49
CA ALA A 614 -36.32 -9.97 -13.32
C ALA A 614 -36.25 -10.86 -14.57
N THR A 615 -36.14 -10.26 -15.75
CA THR A 615 -36.11 -10.96 -17.04
C THR A 615 -34.81 -10.74 -17.80
N ILE A 616 -34.44 -11.72 -18.62
CA ILE A 616 -33.26 -11.64 -19.49
C ILE A 616 -33.53 -10.63 -20.61
N GLN A 617 -34.75 -10.63 -21.17
CA GLN A 617 -35.10 -9.70 -22.25
C GLN A 617 -35.00 -8.24 -21.81
N GLU A 618 -35.41 -7.87 -20.60
CA GLU A 618 -35.27 -6.48 -20.12
C GLU A 618 -33.80 -6.06 -20.04
N ALA A 619 -32.93 -6.94 -19.53
CA ALA A 619 -31.49 -6.67 -19.49
C ALA A 619 -30.90 -6.47 -20.89
N VAL A 620 -31.39 -7.23 -21.89
CA VAL A 620 -30.99 -7.07 -23.29
C VAL A 620 -31.58 -5.80 -23.90
N ASP A 621 -32.83 -5.44 -23.60
CA ASP A 621 -33.50 -4.26 -24.15
C ASP A 621 -33.02 -2.95 -23.52
N ASN A 622 -32.41 -2.99 -22.34
CA ASN A 622 -31.94 -1.80 -21.63
C ASN A 622 -31.02 -0.92 -22.50
N ASP A 623 -31.29 0.39 -22.50
CA ASP A 623 -30.53 1.38 -23.26
C ASP A 623 -29.05 1.47 -22.82
N ASN A 624 -28.74 1.06 -21.58
CA ASN A 624 -27.38 1.06 -21.05
C ASN A 624 -26.61 -0.23 -21.33
N THR A 625 -27.28 -1.28 -21.85
CA THR A 625 -26.61 -2.51 -22.28
C THR A 625 -26.06 -2.32 -23.69
N LEU A 626 -24.76 -2.10 -23.81
CA LEU A 626 -24.02 -1.77 -25.02
C LEU A 626 -23.15 -2.94 -25.50
N ASP A 627 -22.65 -2.82 -26.74
CA ASP A 627 -21.71 -3.79 -27.31
C ASP A 627 -20.48 -4.00 -26.40
N GLY A 628 -20.19 -5.26 -26.06
CA GLY A 628 -19.11 -5.65 -25.15
C GLY A 628 -19.57 -6.00 -23.73
N ASP A 629 -20.80 -5.64 -23.36
CA ASP A 629 -21.35 -5.92 -22.03
C ASP A 629 -21.64 -7.39 -21.79
N THR A 630 -21.77 -7.76 -20.52
CA THR A 630 -22.19 -9.10 -20.08
C THR A 630 -23.53 -9.02 -19.36
N VAL A 631 -24.50 -9.80 -19.81
CA VAL A 631 -25.71 -10.10 -19.03
C VAL A 631 -25.46 -11.41 -18.28
N LEU A 632 -25.23 -11.29 -16.98
CA LEU A 632 -24.95 -12.38 -16.06
C LEU A 632 -26.25 -12.88 -15.40
N VAL A 633 -26.71 -14.06 -15.80
CA VAL A 633 -27.99 -14.61 -15.39
C VAL A 633 -27.80 -15.57 -14.21
N TRP A 634 -28.47 -15.29 -13.09
CA TRP A 634 -28.41 -16.12 -11.89
C TRP A 634 -29.28 -17.37 -12.03
N PRO A 635 -28.96 -18.44 -11.27
CA PRO A 635 -29.68 -19.72 -11.38
C PRO A 635 -31.17 -19.57 -11.13
N GLY A 636 -31.97 -20.17 -11.99
CA GLY A 636 -33.42 -20.06 -11.98
C GLY A 636 -34.03 -20.56 -13.29
N THR A 637 -35.36 -20.63 -13.35
CA THR A 637 -36.09 -20.96 -14.58
C THR A 637 -36.69 -19.70 -15.18
N TYR A 638 -36.26 -19.36 -16.38
CA TYR A 638 -36.69 -18.20 -17.14
C TYR A 638 -37.62 -18.66 -18.26
N ARG A 639 -38.89 -18.23 -18.19
CA ARG A 639 -39.91 -18.59 -19.18
C ARG A 639 -40.20 -17.41 -20.09
N GLU A 640 -39.31 -17.20 -21.05
CA GLU A 640 -39.31 -16.06 -21.97
C GLU A 640 -38.63 -16.43 -23.31
N GLU A 641 -38.83 -15.58 -24.32
CA GLU A 641 -38.05 -15.60 -25.56
C GLU A 641 -37.12 -14.38 -25.55
N VAL A 642 -35.81 -14.62 -25.73
CA VAL A 642 -34.78 -13.58 -25.67
C VAL A 642 -34.28 -13.25 -27.08
N ILE A 643 -34.56 -12.05 -27.53
CA ILE A 643 -34.15 -11.50 -28.81
C ILE A 643 -32.95 -10.57 -28.57
N VAL A 644 -31.81 -10.85 -29.21
CA VAL A 644 -30.52 -10.15 -28.93
C VAL A 644 -30.40 -8.78 -29.63
N ARG A 645 -31.26 -8.49 -30.61
CA ARG A 645 -31.44 -7.15 -31.24
C ARG A 645 -30.19 -6.56 -31.90
N GLY A 646 -29.33 -7.39 -32.48
CA GLY A 646 -28.12 -6.91 -33.14
C GLY A 646 -26.97 -6.53 -32.18
N LYS A 647 -27.15 -6.67 -30.86
CA LYS A 647 -26.13 -6.31 -29.86
C LYS A 647 -25.01 -7.35 -29.80
N ALA A 648 -23.76 -6.88 -29.74
CA ALA A 648 -22.59 -7.74 -29.56
C ALA A 648 -22.25 -7.92 -28.06
N ILE A 649 -23.12 -8.62 -27.34
CA ILE A 649 -23.02 -8.83 -25.88
C ILE A 649 -22.77 -10.30 -25.52
N THR A 650 -22.26 -10.54 -24.31
CA THR A 650 -22.19 -11.88 -23.72
C THR A 650 -23.42 -12.13 -22.84
N LEU A 651 -24.24 -13.12 -23.20
CA LEU A 651 -25.24 -13.71 -22.31
C LEU A 651 -24.62 -14.94 -21.66
N GLN A 652 -24.51 -14.94 -20.32
CA GLN A 652 -23.82 -16.00 -19.59
C GLN A 652 -24.54 -16.31 -18.27
N SER A 653 -24.66 -17.61 -17.94
CA SER A 653 -25.07 -18.02 -16.60
C SER A 653 -23.96 -17.80 -15.57
N ALA A 654 -24.31 -17.37 -14.36
CA ALA A 654 -23.34 -16.89 -13.35
C ALA A 654 -22.44 -17.98 -12.76
N ASP A 655 -23.03 -19.04 -12.20
CA ASP A 655 -22.31 -20.13 -11.51
C ASP A 655 -22.98 -21.48 -11.81
N GLU A 656 -24.20 -21.74 -11.29
CA GLU A 656 -25.05 -22.84 -11.77
C GLU A 656 -25.72 -22.45 -13.10
N ALA A 657 -26.19 -23.44 -13.86
CA ALA A 657 -26.88 -23.20 -15.11
C ALA A 657 -28.30 -22.64 -14.89
N ALA A 658 -28.56 -21.44 -15.41
CA ALA A 658 -29.91 -20.94 -15.60
C ALA A 658 -30.62 -21.76 -16.67
N VAL A 659 -31.89 -22.09 -16.41
CA VAL A 659 -32.76 -22.87 -17.31
C VAL A 659 -33.66 -21.91 -18.07
N VAL A 660 -33.61 -21.94 -19.40
CA VAL A 660 -34.49 -21.11 -20.25
C VAL A 660 -35.48 -21.99 -20.99
N THR A 661 -36.75 -21.60 -20.97
CA THR A 661 -37.86 -22.34 -21.61
C THR A 661 -38.77 -21.41 -22.40
N ALA A 662 -39.18 -21.83 -23.59
CA ALA A 662 -40.11 -21.07 -24.43
C ALA A 662 -41.18 -21.99 -25.06
N PRO A 663 -42.24 -22.39 -24.31
CA PRO A 663 -43.18 -23.42 -24.77
C PRO A 663 -43.97 -23.11 -26.05
N SER A 664 -43.89 -21.88 -26.57
CA SER A 664 -44.58 -21.44 -27.79
C SER A 664 -43.66 -20.84 -28.85
N GLY A 665 -42.34 -20.88 -28.65
CA GLY A 665 -41.38 -20.19 -29.51
C GLY A 665 -39.94 -20.69 -29.35
N TYR A 666 -38.99 -19.78 -29.53
CA TYR A 666 -37.56 -19.98 -29.33
C TYR A 666 -37.11 -19.43 -27.98
N ALA A 667 -36.08 -20.02 -27.36
CA ALA A 667 -35.50 -19.43 -26.15
C ALA A 667 -34.59 -18.23 -26.47
N PHE A 668 -33.77 -18.35 -27.52
CA PHE A 668 -32.89 -17.26 -27.98
C PHE A 668 -33.00 -17.06 -29.49
N SER A 669 -33.08 -15.80 -29.92
CA SER A 669 -33.24 -15.44 -31.33
C SER A 669 -32.26 -14.34 -31.77
N PHE A 670 -31.56 -14.58 -32.88
CA PHE A 670 -30.58 -13.70 -33.53
C PHE A 670 -31.04 -13.39 -34.97
N TYR A 671 -31.41 -12.14 -35.26
CA TYR A 671 -32.11 -11.76 -36.52
C TYR A 671 -31.39 -10.71 -37.38
N TRP A 672 -30.41 -9.98 -36.87
CA TRP A 672 -29.89 -8.74 -37.48
C TRP A 672 -28.38 -8.77 -37.75
N ALA A 673 -27.89 -9.90 -38.25
CA ALA A 673 -26.46 -10.08 -38.57
C ALA A 673 -25.55 -9.90 -37.34
N GLU A 674 -26.02 -10.34 -36.17
CA GLU A 674 -25.21 -10.46 -34.96
C GLU A 674 -23.91 -11.21 -35.28
N SER A 675 -22.76 -10.61 -34.94
CA SER A 675 -21.46 -11.23 -35.23
C SER A 675 -21.08 -12.25 -34.16
N SER A 676 -19.95 -12.93 -34.36
CA SER A 676 -19.36 -13.87 -33.39
C SER A 676 -19.02 -13.26 -32.03
N ARG A 677 -19.08 -11.93 -31.90
CA ARG A 677 -18.97 -11.21 -30.62
C ARG A 677 -20.24 -11.28 -29.76
N SER A 678 -21.35 -11.75 -30.32
CA SER A 678 -22.57 -12.06 -29.57
C SER A 678 -22.41 -13.48 -29.04
N VAL A 679 -22.25 -13.63 -27.73
CA VAL A 679 -21.88 -14.90 -27.10
C VAL A 679 -23.03 -15.38 -26.22
N LEU A 680 -23.43 -16.65 -26.39
CA LEU A 680 -24.36 -17.33 -25.50
C LEU A 680 -23.66 -18.52 -24.86
N ARG A 681 -23.62 -18.58 -23.53
CA ARG A 681 -22.92 -19.68 -22.82
C ARG A 681 -23.51 -20.08 -21.48
N ASN A 682 -23.26 -21.34 -21.12
CA ASN A 682 -23.56 -21.93 -19.81
C ASN A 682 -25.06 -22.01 -19.43
N PHE A 683 -25.96 -22.05 -20.41
CA PHE A 683 -27.40 -22.24 -20.18
C PHE A 683 -27.85 -23.67 -20.42
N VAL A 684 -28.85 -24.09 -19.64
CA VAL A 684 -29.73 -25.21 -20.02
C VAL A 684 -30.92 -24.62 -20.78
N ILE A 685 -31.22 -25.16 -21.96
CA ILE A 685 -32.34 -24.70 -22.79
C ILE A 685 -33.25 -25.89 -23.10
N THR A 686 -34.50 -25.84 -22.63
CA THR A 686 -35.41 -26.98 -22.67
C THR A 686 -36.88 -26.62 -22.83
N GLY A 687 -37.69 -27.56 -23.32
CA GLY A 687 -39.14 -27.41 -23.42
C GLY A 687 -39.60 -26.32 -24.40
N CYS A 688 -38.78 -25.99 -25.41
CA CYS A 688 -39.11 -24.97 -26.40
C CYS A 688 -40.01 -25.53 -27.50
N GLY A 689 -41.09 -24.81 -27.80
CA GLY A 689 -42.15 -25.23 -28.73
C GLY A 689 -41.77 -25.13 -30.21
N GLN A 690 -40.72 -24.38 -30.56
CA GLN A 690 -40.15 -24.33 -31.90
C GLN A 690 -38.70 -24.81 -31.91
N GLY A 691 -37.81 -24.18 -31.14
CA GLY A 691 -36.44 -24.65 -30.98
C GLY A 691 -35.69 -23.92 -29.87
N ALA A 692 -34.49 -24.35 -29.52
CA ALA A 692 -33.71 -23.66 -28.48
C ALA A 692 -33.14 -22.32 -28.99
N VAL A 693 -32.47 -22.32 -30.15
CA VAL A 693 -31.88 -21.11 -30.72
C VAL A 693 -32.26 -20.95 -32.18
N TYR A 694 -32.72 -19.75 -32.54
CA TYR A 694 -32.99 -19.35 -33.92
C TYR A 694 -31.97 -18.33 -34.41
N CYS A 695 -31.35 -18.58 -35.56
CA CYS A 695 -30.44 -17.65 -36.22
C CYS A 695 -30.91 -17.37 -37.66
N SER A 696 -31.10 -16.10 -38.02
CA SER A 696 -31.29 -15.65 -39.41
C SER A 696 -30.25 -14.58 -39.73
N ALA A 697 -29.40 -14.84 -40.72
CA ALA A 697 -28.24 -14.02 -41.11
C ALA A 697 -27.20 -13.71 -40.00
N GLY A 698 -27.43 -14.11 -38.75
CA GLY A 698 -26.51 -13.96 -37.60
C GLY A 698 -25.56 -15.16 -37.45
N SER A 699 -24.37 -14.89 -36.90
CA SER A 699 -23.32 -15.88 -36.62
C SER A 699 -22.79 -15.75 -35.18
N PRO A 700 -23.64 -15.90 -34.14
CA PRO A 700 -23.21 -15.83 -32.74
C PRO A 700 -22.24 -16.96 -32.37
N THR A 701 -21.53 -16.79 -31.25
CA THR A 701 -20.74 -17.86 -30.62
C THR A 701 -21.57 -18.54 -29.54
N LEU A 702 -21.77 -19.84 -29.67
CA LEU A 702 -22.56 -20.68 -28.77
C LEU A 702 -21.63 -21.70 -28.12
N THR A 703 -21.43 -21.60 -26.80
CA THR A 703 -20.47 -22.47 -26.09
C THR A 703 -21.02 -22.99 -24.79
N ASN A 704 -20.70 -24.24 -24.43
CA ASN A 704 -21.09 -24.83 -23.16
C ASN A 704 -22.60 -24.71 -22.90
N LEU A 705 -23.44 -25.06 -23.88
CA LEU A 705 -24.89 -25.09 -23.74
C LEU A 705 -25.39 -26.53 -23.58
N THR A 706 -26.40 -26.74 -22.76
CA THR A 706 -27.15 -28.01 -22.71
C THR A 706 -28.53 -27.78 -23.33
N ILE A 707 -28.74 -28.26 -24.54
CA ILE A 707 -29.94 -28.04 -25.36
C ILE A 707 -30.72 -29.35 -25.48
N VAL A 708 -31.81 -29.47 -24.72
CA VAL A 708 -32.47 -30.75 -24.48
C VAL A 708 -33.99 -30.66 -24.46
N ASP A 709 -34.68 -31.69 -24.95
CA ASP A 709 -36.15 -31.80 -24.93
C ASP A 709 -36.86 -30.60 -25.60
N ASN A 710 -36.35 -30.17 -26.77
CA ASN A 710 -36.95 -29.10 -27.59
C ASN A 710 -37.49 -29.68 -28.92
N THR A 711 -38.32 -28.91 -29.63
CA THR A 711 -38.73 -29.30 -30.99
C THR A 711 -37.54 -29.35 -31.96
N PHE A 712 -36.67 -28.33 -31.94
CA PHE A 712 -35.36 -28.30 -32.60
C PHE A 712 -34.28 -27.83 -31.62
N GLY A 713 -33.03 -28.24 -31.81
CA GLY A 713 -31.89 -27.65 -31.09
C GLY A 713 -31.60 -26.24 -31.62
N ILE A 714 -30.85 -26.15 -32.72
CA ILE A 714 -30.56 -24.87 -33.40
C ILE A 714 -31.12 -24.88 -34.81
N GLU A 715 -31.81 -23.81 -35.17
CA GLU A 715 -32.22 -23.53 -36.54
C GLU A 715 -31.43 -22.35 -37.11
N ALA A 716 -30.81 -22.53 -38.29
CA ALA A 716 -30.05 -21.49 -38.98
C ALA A 716 -30.59 -21.23 -40.39
N TYR A 717 -30.98 -19.99 -40.68
CA TYR A 717 -31.54 -19.58 -41.97
C TYR A 717 -30.76 -18.40 -42.58
N ASP A 718 -31.01 -18.12 -43.86
CA ASP A 718 -30.48 -16.94 -44.57
C ASP A 718 -28.94 -16.80 -44.55
N GLY A 719 -28.23 -17.92 -44.50
CA GLY A 719 -26.76 -17.95 -44.46
C GLY A 719 -26.16 -17.73 -43.07
N ALA A 720 -26.99 -17.77 -42.01
CA ALA A 720 -26.53 -17.82 -40.63
C ALA A 720 -25.54 -18.98 -40.42
N ASP A 721 -24.49 -18.69 -39.65
CA ASP A 721 -23.38 -19.62 -39.41
C ASP A 721 -22.84 -19.46 -37.98
N PRO A 722 -23.62 -19.82 -36.93
CA PRO A 722 -23.17 -19.69 -35.55
C PRO A 722 -22.03 -20.67 -35.25
N ALA A 723 -21.06 -20.22 -34.46
CA ALA A 723 -19.94 -21.04 -34.02
C ALA A 723 -20.34 -21.85 -32.78
N ILE A 724 -20.42 -23.18 -32.91
CA ILE A 724 -20.88 -24.08 -31.85
C ILE A 724 -19.69 -24.90 -31.32
N THR A 725 -19.43 -24.83 -30.02
CA THR A 725 -18.38 -25.63 -29.37
C THR A 725 -18.78 -26.10 -27.97
N SER A 726 -18.30 -27.27 -27.53
CA SER A 726 -18.49 -27.77 -26.16
C SER A 726 -19.96 -27.85 -25.70
N CYS A 727 -20.91 -28.01 -26.61
CA CYS A 727 -22.35 -28.05 -26.29
C CYS A 727 -22.87 -29.50 -26.24
N ILE A 728 -24.01 -29.72 -25.58
CA ILE A 728 -24.73 -30.99 -25.56
C ILE A 728 -26.12 -30.79 -26.18
N PHE A 729 -26.48 -31.64 -27.13
CA PHE A 729 -27.78 -31.71 -27.77
C PHE A 729 -28.37 -33.10 -27.59
N PHE A 730 -29.53 -33.20 -26.93
CA PHE A 730 -30.14 -34.50 -26.64
C PHE A 730 -31.66 -34.44 -26.57
N ASN A 731 -32.35 -35.42 -27.16
CA ASN A 731 -33.82 -35.50 -27.20
C ASN A 731 -34.48 -34.27 -27.86
N ASN A 732 -33.90 -33.71 -28.92
CA ASN A 732 -34.58 -32.70 -29.73
C ASN A 732 -35.40 -33.39 -30.84
N ASP A 733 -36.72 -33.20 -30.84
CA ASP A 733 -37.68 -34.04 -31.58
C ASP A 733 -37.41 -34.10 -33.09
N ASN A 734 -37.18 -32.95 -33.72
CA ASN A 734 -37.07 -32.82 -35.17
C ASN A 734 -35.62 -32.64 -35.65
N GLY A 735 -34.64 -32.47 -34.74
CA GLY A 735 -33.22 -32.35 -35.08
C GLY A 735 -32.42 -31.49 -34.11
N ASP A 736 -31.15 -31.85 -33.91
CA ASP A 736 -30.20 -31.07 -33.10
C ASP A 736 -29.75 -29.80 -33.84
N LEU A 737 -29.44 -29.90 -35.13
CA LEU A 737 -29.00 -28.79 -35.99
C LEU A 737 -29.78 -28.82 -37.32
N PHE A 738 -30.50 -27.74 -37.65
CA PHE A 738 -31.34 -27.65 -38.85
C PHE A 738 -30.93 -26.48 -39.78
N GLN A 739 -30.91 -26.72 -41.10
CA GLN A 739 -30.53 -25.77 -42.16
C GLN A 739 -29.12 -25.16 -42.01
N PHE A 740 -28.22 -25.93 -41.41
CA PHE A 740 -26.90 -25.49 -40.98
C PHE A 740 -25.81 -25.64 -42.07
N GLN A 741 -24.93 -24.64 -42.23
CA GLN A 741 -23.88 -24.64 -43.28
C GLN A 741 -22.48 -25.09 -42.83
N ARG A 742 -22.09 -24.88 -41.56
CA ARG A 742 -20.84 -25.44 -40.98
C ARG A 742 -21.13 -26.66 -40.12
N SER A 743 -20.23 -27.02 -39.21
CA SER A 743 -20.44 -28.09 -38.23
C SER A 743 -20.10 -27.58 -36.83
N ALA A 744 -20.72 -28.19 -35.82
CA ALA A 744 -20.28 -28.06 -34.44
C ALA A 744 -18.89 -28.71 -34.26
N TYR A 745 -18.19 -28.30 -33.20
CA TYR A 745 -16.91 -28.87 -32.80
C TYR A 745 -16.98 -29.31 -31.34
N PHE A 746 -16.29 -30.40 -30.99
CA PHE A 746 -16.16 -30.86 -29.60
C PHE A 746 -17.47 -30.84 -28.81
N SER A 747 -18.57 -31.27 -29.43
CA SER A 747 -19.93 -31.22 -28.88
C SER A 747 -20.59 -32.60 -28.92
N ASN A 748 -21.60 -32.83 -28.08
CA ASN A 748 -22.39 -34.05 -28.10
C ASN A 748 -23.67 -33.83 -28.92
N LEU A 749 -23.82 -34.54 -30.03
CA LEU A 749 -24.96 -34.47 -30.96
C LEU A 749 -25.66 -35.83 -31.02
N GLN A 750 -26.90 -35.95 -30.56
CA GLN A 750 -27.66 -37.19 -30.66
C GLN A 750 -27.87 -37.62 -32.12
N GLN A 751 -28.02 -36.67 -33.04
CA GLN A 751 -28.14 -36.89 -34.49
C GLN A 751 -26.83 -36.58 -35.23
N LEU A 752 -25.73 -37.19 -34.79
CA LEU A 752 -24.40 -36.96 -35.37
C LEU A 752 -24.28 -37.48 -36.81
N LEU A 753 -23.94 -36.58 -37.75
CA LEU A 753 -23.64 -36.94 -39.13
C LEU A 753 -22.18 -37.40 -39.28
N PRO A 754 -21.84 -38.27 -40.25
CA PRO A 754 -20.49 -38.81 -40.40
C PRO A 754 -19.36 -37.76 -40.57
N LEU A 755 -19.63 -36.63 -41.25
CA LEU A 755 -18.64 -35.55 -41.45
C LEU A 755 -18.40 -34.71 -40.19
N ASP A 756 -19.29 -34.79 -39.20
CA ASP A 756 -19.20 -34.05 -37.95
C ASP A 756 -18.45 -34.85 -36.88
N ALA A 757 -18.39 -36.18 -36.99
CA ALA A 757 -17.63 -37.05 -36.10
C ALA A 757 -16.11 -36.80 -36.17
N GLU A 758 -15.59 -36.40 -37.34
CA GLU A 758 -14.17 -36.06 -37.53
C GLU A 758 -13.73 -34.77 -36.82
N ARG A 759 -14.66 -34.05 -36.18
CA ARG A 759 -14.44 -32.73 -35.55
C ARG A 759 -14.46 -32.77 -34.03
N GLY A 760 -14.24 -33.94 -33.46
CA GLY A 760 -14.23 -34.16 -32.01
C GLY A 760 -15.62 -34.24 -31.38
N ASN A 761 -16.69 -34.31 -32.19
CA ASN A 761 -18.04 -34.49 -31.68
C ASN A 761 -18.32 -35.95 -31.30
N ILE A 762 -19.18 -36.14 -30.30
CA ILE A 762 -19.66 -37.45 -29.84
C ILE A 762 -21.20 -37.51 -29.99
N SER A 763 -21.78 -38.69 -29.81
CA SER A 763 -23.25 -38.91 -29.93
C SER A 763 -23.81 -39.81 -28.84
N GLU A 764 -23.03 -39.99 -27.78
CA GLU A 764 -23.33 -40.90 -26.70
C GLU A 764 -24.31 -40.26 -25.73
N ASP A 765 -25.12 -41.09 -25.06
CA ASP A 765 -26.00 -40.61 -24.00
C ASP A 765 -25.18 -39.81 -22.97
N PRO A 766 -25.51 -38.52 -22.74
CA PRO A 766 -24.73 -37.64 -21.86
C PRO A 766 -24.79 -38.05 -20.40
N LYS A 767 -25.65 -39.00 -19.99
CA LYS A 767 -25.77 -39.46 -18.60
C LYS A 767 -26.02 -38.31 -17.62
N PHE A 768 -27.07 -37.55 -17.89
CA PHE A 768 -27.59 -36.60 -16.90
C PHE A 768 -28.09 -37.32 -15.65
N VAL A 769 -27.99 -36.66 -14.51
CA VAL A 769 -28.38 -37.21 -13.20
C VAL A 769 -29.88 -37.45 -13.12
N ASP A 770 -30.65 -36.38 -13.30
CA ASP A 770 -32.11 -36.41 -13.19
C ASP A 770 -32.75 -35.30 -14.05
N PRO A 771 -32.69 -35.45 -15.39
CA PRO A 771 -33.20 -34.43 -16.31
C PRO A 771 -34.72 -34.21 -16.15
N ALA A 772 -35.47 -35.22 -15.67
CA ALA A 772 -36.90 -35.10 -15.44
C ALA A 772 -37.25 -34.11 -14.31
N ASN A 773 -36.32 -33.86 -13.39
CA ASN A 773 -36.45 -32.88 -12.32
C ASN A 773 -35.51 -31.67 -12.51
N GLY A 774 -34.91 -31.52 -13.70
CA GLY A 774 -34.07 -30.37 -14.06
C GLY A 774 -32.61 -30.46 -13.63
N ASP A 775 -32.14 -31.61 -13.13
CA ASP A 775 -30.73 -31.83 -12.83
C ASP A 775 -29.99 -32.38 -14.04
N TYR A 776 -29.36 -31.46 -14.77
CA TYR A 776 -28.57 -31.75 -15.97
C TYR A 776 -27.07 -31.85 -15.69
N HIS A 777 -26.64 -32.01 -14.43
CA HIS A 777 -25.25 -32.37 -14.14
C HIS A 777 -24.91 -33.71 -14.78
N LEU A 778 -23.64 -33.86 -15.15
CA LEU A 778 -23.13 -35.10 -15.72
C LEU A 778 -22.81 -36.10 -14.61
N GLN A 779 -23.28 -37.34 -14.72
CA GLN A 779 -22.96 -38.38 -13.74
C GLN A 779 -21.43 -38.62 -13.67
N SER A 780 -20.89 -38.69 -12.45
CA SER A 780 -19.47 -38.97 -12.24
C SER A 780 -19.22 -39.86 -11.01
N ARG A 781 -18.47 -40.93 -11.22
CA ARG A 781 -17.91 -41.79 -10.16
C ARG A 781 -16.86 -41.08 -9.30
N TYR A 782 -16.33 -39.95 -9.78
CA TYR A 782 -15.26 -39.19 -9.10
C TYR A 782 -15.80 -37.99 -8.32
N GLY A 783 -16.98 -37.53 -8.68
CA GLY A 783 -17.70 -36.49 -7.97
C GLY A 783 -18.47 -35.59 -8.92
N ARG A 784 -19.67 -35.21 -8.55
CA ARG A 784 -20.43 -34.12 -9.17
C ARG A 784 -21.05 -33.27 -8.06
N TYR A 785 -21.35 -32.02 -8.38
CA TYR A 785 -22.07 -31.17 -7.45
C TYR A 785 -23.55 -31.57 -7.40
N ASP A 786 -24.11 -31.61 -6.19
CA ASP A 786 -25.54 -31.77 -5.93
C ASP A 786 -26.07 -30.45 -5.35
N PRO A 787 -26.86 -29.67 -6.11
CA PRO A 787 -27.34 -28.37 -5.67
C PRO A 787 -28.37 -28.44 -4.55
N LEU A 788 -29.05 -29.58 -4.34
CA LEU A 788 -30.02 -29.76 -3.25
C LEU A 788 -29.31 -30.00 -1.92
N LEU A 789 -28.19 -30.73 -1.94
CA LEU A 789 -27.37 -31.00 -0.76
C LEU A 789 -26.30 -29.93 -0.53
N ASN A 790 -26.00 -29.13 -1.55
CA ASN A 790 -24.85 -28.23 -1.59
C ASN A 790 -23.55 -28.97 -1.25
N ASP A 791 -23.38 -30.17 -1.82
CA ASP A 791 -22.24 -31.06 -1.55
C ASP A 791 -21.86 -31.84 -2.81
N TRP A 792 -20.69 -32.49 -2.78
CA TRP A 792 -20.21 -33.33 -3.87
C TRP A 792 -20.56 -34.80 -3.62
N VAL A 793 -21.24 -35.41 -4.58
CA VAL A 793 -21.68 -36.81 -4.52
C VAL A 793 -21.08 -37.62 -5.67
N THR A 794 -21.00 -38.94 -5.50
CA THR A 794 -20.53 -39.85 -6.55
C THR A 794 -21.67 -40.68 -7.12
N ASP A 795 -21.60 -40.95 -8.42
CA ASP A 795 -22.57 -41.77 -9.13
C ASP A 795 -21.99 -43.15 -9.48
N ALA A 796 -22.84 -44.04 -9.97
CA ALA A 796 -22.42 -45.37 -10.43
C ALA A 796 -21.77 -45.36 -11.82
N LEU A 797 -22.02 -44.32 -12.62
CA LEU A 797 -21.60 -44.18 -14.01
C LEU A 797 -20.75 -42.92 -14.21
N ASN A 798 -19.98 -42.88 -15.30
CA ASN A 798 -19.35 -41.66 -15.80
C ASN A 798 -20.01 -41.26 -17.11
N SER A 799 -20.34 -39.99 -17.22
CA SER A 799 -20.74 -39.39 -18.48
C SER A 799 -19.57 -39.39 -19.49
N PRO A 800 -19.84 -39.64 -20.78
CA PRO A 800 -18.88 -39.47 -21.85
C PRO A 800 -18.59 -37.98 -22.17
N CYS A 801 -19.39 -37.06 -21.66
CA CYS A 801 -19.24 -35.61 -21.88
C CYS A 801 -18.24 -34.94 -20.92
N ILE A 802 -17.70 -35.68 -19.95
CA ILE A 802 -16.66 -35.22 -19.04
C ILE A 802 -15.30 -35.21 -19.77
N ASP A 803 -14.56 -34.11 -19.65
CA ASP A 803 -13.27 -33.83 -20.33
C ASP A 803 -13.31 -33.91 -21.86
N ALA A 804 -14.51 -33.81 -22.45
CA ALA A 804 -14.72 -34.06 -23.89
C ALA A 804 -14.92 -32.78 -24.71
N GLY A 805 -14.98 -31.60 -24.08
CA GLY A 805 -15.09 -30.31 -24.75
C GLY A 805 -13.83 -29.89 -25.49
N ASP A 806 -13.81 -28.64 -25.95
CA ASP A 806 -12.75 -28.12 -26.81
C ASP A 806 -11.37 -28.17 -26.12
N PRO A 807 -10.40 -28.95 -26.65
CA PRO A 807 -9.09 -29.12 -26.02
C PRO A 807 -8.22 -27.86 -26.12
N SER A 808 -8.61 -26.85 -26.92
CA SER A 808 -7.95 -25.55 -26.96
C SER A 808 -8.43 -24.60 -25.87
N VAL A 809 -9.55 -24.93 -25.22
CA VAL A 809 -10.14 -24.14 -24.13
C VAL A 809 -9.66 -24.69 -22.79
N TYR A 810 -9.01 -23.84 -22.00
CA TYR A 810 -8.62 -24.19 -20.64
C TYR A 810 -9.88 -24.47 -19.80
N PRO A 811 -9.93 -25.56 -19.00
CA PRO A 811 -11.10 -25.93 -18.18
C PRO A 811 -11.49 -24.87 -17.14
N GLY A 812 -10.72 -23.80 -16.98
CA GLY A 812 -11.17 -22.57 -16.34
C GLY A 812 -11.41 -22.76 -14.85
N ARG A 813 -12.67 -22.65 -14.42
CA ARG A 813 -13.10 -22.76 -13.01
C ARG A 813 -13.51 -24.18 -12.61
N GLU A 814 -13.35 -25.18 -13.48
CA GLU A 814 -13.65 -26.57 -13.13
C GLU A 814 -12.75 -27.06 -12.00
N ARG A 815 -13.34 -27.77 -11.04
CA ARG A 815 -12.64 -28.25 -9.86
C ARG A 815 -11.77 -29.46 -10.21
N MET A 816 -10.54 -29.52 -9.69
CA MET A 816 -9.69 -30.70 -9.83
C MET A 816 -10.28 -31.90 -9.07
N PRO A 817 -10.15 -33.13 -9.60
CA PRO A 817 -9.58 -33.48 -10.91
C PRO A 817 -10.54 -33.19 -12.08
N HIS A 818 -10.06 -32.48 -13.12
CA HIS A 818 -10.85 -32.05 -14.29
C HIS A 818 -10.18 -32.46 -15.64
N GLY A 819 -9.29 -33.45 -15.62
CA GLY A 819 -8.74 -34.13 -16.82
C GLY A 819 -8.00 -33.32 -17.89
N GLY A 820 -7.86 -32.00 -17.73
CA GLY A 820 -7.14 -31.09 -18.62
C GLY A 820 -7.98 -30.46 -19.76
N ASN A 821 -9.21 -30.92 -19.98
CA ASN A 821 -10.13 -30.37 -20.99
C ASN A 821 -11.44 -29.95 -20.30
N VAL A 822 -12.12 -28.94 -20.85
CA VAL A 822 -13.43 -28.51 -20.35
C VAL A 822 -14.49 -29.61 -20.55
N ASN A 823 -15.41 -29.76 -19.60
CA ASN A 823 -16.60 -30.58 -19.79
C ASN A 823 -17.53 -29.98 -20.85
N MET A 824 -18.27 -30.82 -21.59
CA MET A 824 -19.33 -30.34 -22.47
C MET A 824 -20.56 -29.91 -21.66
N GLY A 825 -21.35 -29.00 -22.22
CA GLY A 825 -22.67 -28.60 -21.69
C GLY A 825 -22.62 -27.44 -20.70
N ALA A 826 -23.79 -27.11 -20.15
CA ALA A 826 -24.05 -25.90 -19.36
C ALA A 826 -23.09 -25.66 -18.19
N TYR A 827 -22.63 -26.74 -17.56
CA TYR A 827 -21.75 -26.67 -16.39
C TYR A 827 -20.26 -26.68 -16.75
N GLY A 828 -19.90 -26.89 -18.02
CA GLY A 828 -18.51 -26.86 -18.46
C GLY A 828 -17.85 -25.51 -18.23
N GLY A 829 -16.64 -25.51 -17.69
CA GLY A 829 -15.88 -24.31 -17.36
C GLY A 829 -16.31 -23.65 -16.04
N THR A 830 -17.25 -24.24 -15.31
CA THR A 830 -17.82 -23.70 -14.05
C THR A 830 -17.34 -24.47 -12.82
N PRO A 831 -17.43 -23.89 -11.60
CA PRO A 831 -17.11 -24.60 -10.36
C PRO A 831 -17.93 -25.86 -10.09
N SER A 832 -19.10 -25.98 -10.72
CA SER A 832 -20.04 -27.08 -10.50
C SER A 832 -19.92 -28.22 -11.52
N ALA A 833 -18.95 -28.11 -12.43
CA ALA A 833 -18.70 -29.15 -13.42
C ALA A 833 -18.26 -30.47 -12.76
N SER A 834 -18.74 -31.59 -13.29
CA SER A 834 -18.42 -32.92 -12.75
C SER A 834 -16.93 -33.26 -12.87
N LEU A 835 -16.38 -33.90 -11.83
CA LEU A 835 -14.98 -34.28 -11.73
C LEU A 835 -14.67 -35.50 -12.62
N SER A 836 -13.40 -35.65 -12.97
CA SER A 836 -12.88 -36.77 -13.75
C SER A 836 -11.81 -37.59 -13.01
N GLY A 837 -11.44 -38.75 -13.57
CA GLY A 837 -10.71 -39.80 -12.83
C GLY A 837 -9.21 -39.84 -12.98
N LEU A 838 -8.65 -39.03 -13.87
CA LEU A 838 -7.25 -39.11 -14.26
C LEU A 838 -6.52 -37.84 -13.82
N PRO A 839 -5.46 -37.92 -12.99
CA PRO A 839 -4.50 -36.84 -12.93
C PRO A 839 -3.72 -36.87 -14.25
N THR A 840 -3.92 -35.88 -15.11
CA THR A 840 -3.04 -35.71 -16.26
C THR A 840 -1.65 -35.28 -15.77
N TRP A 841 -0.62 -35.69 -16.52
CA TRP A 841 0.81 -35.56 -16.18
C TRP A 841 1.32 -34.12 -15.92
N SER A 842 0.47 -33.10 -15.97
CA SER A 842 0.74 -31.70 -15.60
C SER A 842 0.67 -31.41 -14.10
N ASP A 843 -0.05 -32.22 -13.32
CA ASP A 843 -0.44 -31.84 -11.94
C ASP A 843 0.50 -32.37 -10.85
N ALA A 844 1.58 -33.07 -11.21
CA ALA A 844 2.58 -33.54 -10.26
C ALA A 844 3.56 -32.45 -9.77
N ASN A 845 3.49 -31.21 -10.28
CA ASN A 845 4.47 -30.16 -9.95
C ASN A 845 3.91 -28.87 -9.31
N LEU A 846 2.62 -28.82 -8.92
CA LEU A 846 2.07 -27.67 -8.18
C LEU A 846 1.42 -28.00 -6.83
N ALA A 847 1.37 -29.28 -6.44
CA ALA A 847 0.87 -29.71 -5.12
C ALA A 847 1.97 -29.90 -4.06
N VAL A 848 3.19 -29.38 -4.29
CA VAL A 848 4.27 -29.32 -3.27
C VAL A 848 4.64 -27.87 -3.01
N GLN A 849 3.68 -27.03 -2.57
CA GLN A 849 4.03 -25.79 -1.85
C GLN A 849 2.92 -25.06 -1.08
N SER A 850 1.77 -25.67 -0.78
CA SER A 850 0.74 -24.99 0.02
C SER A 850 0.06 -25.85 1.08
N ASP A 851 0.81 -26.77 1.69
CA ASP A 851 0.35 -27.39 2.94
C ASP A 851 1.52 -27.72 3.88
N LEU A 852 2.20 -26.64 4.32
CA LEU A 852 2.92 -26.63 5.59
C LEU A 852 2.60 -25.34 6.34
N THR A 853 1.48 -25.42 7.06
CA THR A 853 1.25 -24.89 8.41
C THR A 853 1.03 -23.38 8.61
N LYS A 854 -0.21 -23.10 9.04
CA LYS A 854 -0.70 -22.02 9.92
C LYS A 854 -1.02 -20.67 9.29
#